data_AF-A0A950PWT8-F1
#
_entry.id   AF-A0A950PWT8-F1
#
_cell.length_a   1.000
_cell.length_b   1.000
_cell.length_c   1.000
_cell.angle_alpha   90.00
_cell.angle_beta   90.00
_cell.angle_gamma   90.00
#
_symmetry.space_group_name_H-M   'P 1'
#
loop_
_entity.id
_entity.type
_entity.pdbx_description
1 polymer ?
#
loop_
_entity_poly.entity_id
_entity_poly.type
_entity_poly.pdbx_seq_one_letter_code
_entity_poly.pdbx_strand_id
1 'polypeptide(L)'
;MLPLTGANAVGYRQPLQWAVDAVNGAGGIDGRKLELVFADTAKQPAAKIADKFAHDHSIVAAIGPDNSEDALGAAATFVKAHKVIVTPSATSADLFRAFAADNPQFVWRPVESDIAQTRALLQLADEHGATSAALVTGRSAYGSTFFDWFGFLADEAGLKVTTTIRYDESSQSCDGPVAQALATNPDALIAAPDNVDQADCMALAWRQHQGSRPPIFFSDSAQSTRVDGTEGTAPAPDPNNFFTRAYTGNFGKPPPPYAANTYDSVLLIAYGLARSHGRAGAPLAQAIRDVTAGTGPTTGWDATGVGHALAAIKAGQQPTINGAVGPWRFDKTAGLELTASTYENWQVSGGQFSIAGLLPMTSEPSPAPTPERADRLAPTPTPIQLAPKTGTWALLVAASDGWDNYRHQADVLAQYQRLRANGVPPDHMVVVMANDIADNARNKPKGTVRYTVGGPNLDTGVRADYSPTKLTGGQLMDVLAGRANPQTPKVIDSGPGDNLYVYLAGHGNDSGLYLGLGQPVPSPTTQYSVLTPATLEDTIARMATQHRYRQLIVAIEACQSGAFGGEGFNAPGALLLTAAGPNEDSLSTNYDPTLRTWLADQFSYQLYRAEADPTTTLDQLYRNVYLNVAGAHVRAYGPNFGDPATVTVGSFLSP
;
A
#
# COMPACT_ATOMS: atom_id res chain seq x y z
N MET A 1 0.16 3.26 -26.19
CA MET A 1 -1.00 4.08 -25.80
C MET A 1 -0.53 5.07 -24.74
N LEU A 2 -0.13 6.27 -25.16
CA LEU A 2 0.52 7.28 -24.31
C LEU A 2 0.03 8.66 -24.74
N PRO A 3 0.18 9.73 -23.96
CA PRO A 3 -0.12 11.08 -24.42
C PRO A 3 0.97 11.49 -25.41
N LEU A 4 0.56 11.70 -26.66
CA LEU A 4 1.47 12.07 -27.75
C LEU A 4 1.31 13.54 -28.15
N THR A 5 0.28 14.20 -27.64
CA THR A 5 0.00 15.63 -27.76
C THR A 5 -0.49 16.21 -26.44
N GLY A 6 -0.51 17.53 -26.31
CA GLY A 6 -0.94 18.23 -25.09
C GLY A 6 0.16 18.38 -24.03
N ALA A 7 -0.20 18.92 -22.87
CA ALA A 7 0.72 19.24 -21.78
C ALA A 7 1.43 18.00 -21.20
N ASN A 8 0.77 16.83 -21.25
CA ASN A 8 1.30 15.58 -20.70
C ASN A 8 2.21 14.83 -21.70
N ALA A 9 2.44 15.35 -22.91
CA ALA A 9 3.27 14.70 -23.91
C ALA A 9 4.77 14.92 -23.63
N VAL A 10 5.34 14.13 -22.71
CA VAL A 10 6.75 14.25 -22.28
C VAL A 10 7.76 13.59 -23.23
N GLY A 11 7.46 13.50 -24.53
CA GLY A 11 8.43 13.09 -25.55
C GLY A 11 8.63 11.58 -25.73
N TYR A 12 7.68 10.73 -25.30
CA TYR A 12 7.75 9.26 -25.37
C TYR A 12 8.12 8.66 -26.74
N ARG A 13 7.85 9.34 -27.85
CA ARG A 13 8.12 8.81 -29.21
C ARG A 13 9.61 8.56 -29.46
N GLN A 14 10.47 9.45 -29.01
CA GLN A 14 11.92 9.37 -29.26
C GLN A 14 12.56 8.13 -28.61
N PRO A 15 12.40 7.88 -27.30
CA PRO A 15 12.96 6.68 -26.67
C PRO A 15 12.33 5.38 -27.20
N LEU A 16 11.01 5.35 -27.48
CA LEU A 16 10.36 4.18 -28.08
C LEU A 16 10.97 3.81 -29.43
N GLN A 17 11.08 4.79 -30.33
CA GLN A 17 11.62 4.55 -31.67
C GLN A 17 13.10 4.16 -31.61
N TRP A 18 13.87 4.79 -30.72
CA TRP A 18 15.29 4.47 -30.57
C TRP A 18 15.53 3.02 -30.12
N ALA A 19 14.73 2.51 -29.19
CA ALA A 19 14.80 1.11 -28.78
C ALA A 19 14.40 0.15 -29.91
N VAL A 20 13.33 0.48 -30.65
CA VAL A 20 12.90 -0.31 -31.83
C VAL A 20 13.98 -0.35 -32.90
N ASP A 21 14.66 0.78 -33.16
CA ASP A 21 15.75 0.85 -34.12
C ASP A 21 16.95 0.01 -33.69
N ALA A 22 17.29 -0.01 -32.38
CA ALA A 22 18.33 -0.88 -31.84
C ALA A 22 17.98 -2.38 -32.01
N VAL A 23 16.75 -2.78 -31.65
CA VAL A 23 16.28 -4.17 -31.81
C VAL A 23 16.22 -4.58 -33.28
N ASN A 24 15.69 -3.74 -34.15
CA ASN A 24 15.58 -4.02 -35.58
C ASN A 24 16.96 -4.03 -36.27
N GLY A 25 17.88 -3.17 -35.84
CA GLY A 25 19.27 -3.16 -36.29
C GLY A 25 20.03 -4.44 -35.93
N ALA A 26 19.68 -5.06 -34.80
CA ALA A 26 20.16 -6.38 -34.39
C ALA A 26 19.46 -7.58 -35.09
N GLY A 27 18.68 -7.32 -36.15
CA GLY A 27 18.00 -8.36 -36.93
C GLY A 27 16.59 -8.73 -36.44
N GLY A 28 16.05 -7.99 -35.46
CA GLY A 28 14.69 -8.15 -34.96
C GLY A 28 14.42 -9.49 -34.25
N ILE A 29 13.14 -9.84 -34.16
CA ILE A 29 12.65 -11.05 -33.48
C ILE A 29 12.45 -12.15 -34.52
N ASP A 30 13.36 -13.13 -34.54
CA ASP A 30 13.38 -14.21 -35.53
C ASP A 30 13.24 -13.70 -36.98
N GLY A 31 13.98 -12.63 -37.31
CA GLY A 31 13.96 -11.99 -38.62
C GLY A 31 12.77 -11.06 -38.88
N ARG A 32 11.82 -10.94 -37.94
CA ARG A 32 10.70 -10.00 -38.02
C ARG A 32 11.06 -8.68 -37.34
N LYS A 33 10.77 -7.57 -38.02
CA LYS A 33 10.94 -6.22 -37.45
C LYS A 33 9.79 -5.89 -36.51
N LEU A 34 10.09 -5.18 -35.43
CA LEU A 34 9.11 -4.54 -34.58
C LEU A 34 8.59 -3.26 -35.25
N GLU A 35 7.28 -3.03 -35.12
CA GLU A 35 6.58 -1.82 -35.58
C GLU A 35 5.75 -1.25 -34.42
N LEU A 36 5.76 0.08 -34.28
CA LEU A 36 4.99 0.78 -33.25
C LEU A 36 3.67 1.29 -33.81
N VAL A 37 2.57 0.87 -33.21
CA VAL A 37 1.24 1.44 -33.45
C VAL A 37 0.92 2.44 -32.35
N PHE A 38 0.79 3.71 -32.73
CA PHE A 38 0.55 4.81 -31.78
C PHE A 38 -0.95 5.09 -31.61
N ALA A 39 -1.37 5.24 -30.35
CA ALA A 39 -2.66 5.80 -29.97
C ALA A 39 -2.44 6.85 -28.87
N ASP A 40 -3.07 8.01 -29.06
CA ASP A 40 -2.89 9.21 -28.25
C ASP A 40 -3.97 9.31 -27.16
N THR A 41 -3.58 9.08 -25.92
CA THR A 41 -4.50 9.12 -24.76
C THR A 41 -4.99 10.53 -24.46
N ALA A 42 -4.31 11.57 -24.95
CA ALA A 42 -4.80 12.95 -24.85
C ALA A 42 -6.00 13.24 -25.77
N LYS A 43 -6.26 12.38 -26.76
CA LYS A 43 -7.35 12.55 -27.73
C LYS A 43 -8.50 11.56 -27.55
N GLN A 44 -8.27 10.45 -26.86
CA GLN A 44 -9.27 9.40 -26.63
C GLN A 44 -9.05 8.77 -25.26
N PRO A 45 -10.14 8.43 -24.53
CA PRO A 45 -10.02 7.77 -23.23
C PRO A 45 -9.16 6.50 -23.30
N ALA A 46 -8.25 6.32 -22.35
CA ALA A 46 -7.33 5.19 -22.33
C ALA A 46 -8.06 3.85 -22.34
N ALA A 47 -9.18 3.73 -21.61
CA ALA A 47 -10.02 2.53 -21.59
C ALA A 47 -10.51 2.10 -22.99
N LYS A 48 -10.88 3.06 -23.85
CA LYS A 48 -11.32 2.78 -25.23
C LYS A 48 -10.16 2.32 -26.11
N ILE A 49 -8.99 2.94 -25.95
CA ILE A 49 -7.78 2.52 -26.66
C ILE A 49 -7.38 1.11 -26.20
N ALA A 50 -7.44 0.85 -24.89
CA ALA A 50 -7.10 -0.45 -24.30
C ALA A 50 -8.01 -1.55 -24.83
N ASP A 51 -9.34 -1.34 -24.84
CA ASP A 51 -10.29 -2.31 -25.41
C ASP A 51 -9.98 -2.61 -26.88
N LYS A 52 -9.73 -1.59 -27.69
CA LYS A 52 -9.35 -1.77 -29.10
C LYS A 52 -8.06 -2.59 -29.24
N PHE A 53 -6.99 -2.23 -28.53
CA PHE A 53 -5.69 -2.88 -28.66
C PHE A 53 -5.70 -4.31 -28.06
N ALA A 54 -6.46 -4.52 -27.00
CA ALA A 54 -6.65 -5.83 -26.39
C ALA A 54 -7.34 -6.82 -27.34
N HIS A 55 -8.27 -6.37 -28.19
CA HIS A 55 -8.97 -7.23 -29.14
C HIS A 55 -8.36 -7.26 -30.56
N ASP A 56 -7.38 -6.40 -30.86
CA ASP A 56 -6.68 -6.42 -32.16
C ASP A 56 -5.56 -7.48 -32.21
N HIS A 57 -5.76 -8.55 -32.98
CA HIS A 57 -4.78 -9.64 -33.09
C HIS A 57 -3.45 -9.25 -33.78
N SER A 58 -3.36 -8.09 -34.43
CA SER A 58 -2.11 -7.55 -34.96
C SER A 58 -1.20 -6.95 -33.86
N ILE A 59 -1.78 -6.61 -32.70
CA ILE A 59 -1.06 -6.07 -31.56
C ILE A 59 -0.65 -7.21 -30.61
N VAL A 60 0.66 -7.43 -30.50
CA VAL A 60 1.26 -8.50 -29.69
C VAL A 60 1.43 -8.15 -28.21
N ALA A 61 1.61 -6.86 -27.91
CA ALA A 61 1.75 -6.29 -26.56
C ALA A 61 1.48 -4.77 -26.64
N ALA A 62 1.24 -4.12 -25.50
CA ALA A 62 1.05 -2.68 -25.42
C ALA A 62 2.04 -2.01 -24.45
N ILE A 63 2.35 -0.74 -24.72
CA ILE A 63 3.09 0.13 -23.80
C ILE A 63 2.20 1.32 -23.41
N GLY A 64 2.16 1.65 -22.12
CA GLY A 64 1.29 2.65 -21.49
C GLY A 64 0.00 2.03 -20.92
N PRO A 65 -0.93 2.81 -20.34
CA PRO A 65 -0.90 4.26 -20.10
C PRO A 65 0.27 4.78 -19.26
N ASP A 66 0.45 6.09 -19.28
CA ASP A 66 1.50 6.81 -18.55
C ASP A 66 1.12 7.19 -17.12
N ASN A 67 -0.17 7.26 -16.80
CA ASN A 67 -0.68 7.57 -15.46
C ASN A 67 -1.30 6.34 -14.78
N SER A 68 -1.25 6.34 -13.44
CA SER A 68 -1.63 5.20 -12.59
C SER A 68 -3.10 4.80 -12.71
N GLU A 69 -4.02 5.77 -12.83
CA GLU A 69 -5.46 5.48 -12.86
C GLU A 69 -5.88 4.82 -14.19
N ASP A 70 -5.47 5.40 -15.32
CA ASP A 70 -5.71 4.81 -16.63
C ASP A 70 -5.01 3.45 -16.74
N ALA A 71 -3.81 3.31 -16.17
CA ALA A 71 -3.05 2.07 -16.18
C ALA A 71 -3.76 0.93 -15.45
N LEU A 72 -4.33 1.18 -14.26
CA LEU A 72 -5.12 0.19 -13.53
C LEU A 72 -6.29 -0.33 -14.39
N GLY A 73 -7.04 0.58 -15.03
CA GLY A 73 -8.17 0.23 -15.89
C GLY A 73 -7.75 -0.53 -17.17
N ALA A 74 -6.69 -0.06 -17.83
CA ALA A 74 -6.16 -0.70 -19.02
C ALA A 74 -5.59 -2.09 -18.71
N ALA A 75 -4.83 -2.23 -17.64
CA ALA A 75 -4.22 -3.49 -17.20
C ALA A 75 -5.26 -4.59 -17.01
N ALA A 76 -6.37 -4.30 -16.33
CA ALA A 76 -7.47 -5.26 -16.17
C ALA A 76 -8.04 -5.75 -17.51
N THR A 77 -8.09 -4.88 -18.52
CA THR A 77 -8.56 -5.22 -19.88
C THR A 77 -7.57 -6.13 -20.60
N PHE A 78 -6.27 -5.83 -20.51
CA PHE A 78 -5.20 -6.62 -21.13
C PHE A 78 -5.01 -7.99 -20.49
N VAL A 79 -5.06 -8.06 -19.15
CA VAL A 79 -5.04 -9.33 -18.39
C VAL A 79 -6.19 -10.24 -18.83
N LYS A 80 -7.41 -9.70 -18.92
CA LYS A 80 -8.59 -10.45 -19.40
C LYS A 80 -8.43 -10.95 -20.84
N ALA A 81 -7.74 -10.20 -21.69
CA ALA A 81 -7.46 -10.57 -23.08
C ALA A 81 -6.20 -11.46 -23.22
N HIS A 82 -5.54 -11.82 -22.11
CA HIS A 82 -4.26 -12.53 -22.10
C HIS A 82 -3.19 -11.86 -22.99
N LYS A 83 -3.03 -10.53 -22.87
CA LYS A 83 -2.02 -9.77 -23.60
C LYS A 83 -1.14 -8.97 -22.65
N VAL A 84 0.14 -8.90 -22.97
CA VAL A 84 1.11 -8.15 -22.16
C VAL A 84 0.89 -6.64 -22.33
N ILE A 85 0.94 -5.92 -21.20
CA ILE A 85 0.98 -4.46 -21.11
C ILE A 85 2.16 -4.03 -20.25
N VAL A 86 2.92 -3.04 -20.70
CA VAL A 86 4.06 -2.47 -19.98
C VAL A 86 3.82 -0.98 -19.73
N THR A 87 3.77 -0.56 -18.47
CA THR A 87 3.53 0.86 -18.13
C THR A 87 4.85 1.54 -17.76
N PRO A 88 5.34 2.51 -18.55
CA PRO A 88 6.67 3.08 -18.33
C PRO A 88 6.76 4.06 -17.15
N SER A 89 5.62 4.63 -16.73
CA SER A 89 5.57 5.72 -15.74
C SER A 89 4.37 5.66 -14.78
N ALA A 90 3.57 4.59 -14.82
CA ALA A 90 2.53 4.38 -13.83
C ALA A 90 3.16 3.75 -12.56
N THR A 91 3.35 4.57 -11.52
CA THR A 91 4.18 4.27 -10.35
C THR A 91 3.39 3.95 -9.08
N SER A 92 2.05 3.94 -9.14
CA SER A 92 1.21 3.58 -7.98
C SER A 92 1.54 2.18 -7.43
N ALA A 93 1.69 2.04 -6.12
CA ALA A 93 1.91 0.75 -5.47
C ALA A 93 0.70 -0.19 -5.64
N ASP A 94 -0.51 0.34 -5.79
CA ASP A 94 -1.72 -0.46 -5.99
C ASP A 94 -1.75 -1.15 -7.35
N LEU A 95 -1.17 -0.54 -8.38
CA LEU A 95 -0.99 -1.21 -9.67
C LEU A 95 -0.15 -2.48 -9.51
N PHE A 96 0.91 -2.43 -8.71
CA PHE A 96 1.70 -3.62 -8.39
C PHE A 96 0.88 -4.62 -7.58
N ARG A 97 0.28 -4.19 -6.47
CA ARG A 97 -0.46 -5.07 -5.55
C ARG A 97 -1.62 -5.79 -6.24
N ALA A 98 -2.32 -5.12 -7.15
CA ALA A 98 -3.47 -5.67 -7.85
C ALA A 98 -3.13 -6.81 -8.81
N PHE A 99 -1.92 -6.81 -9.40
CA PHE A 99 -1.52 -7.76 -10.44
C PHE A 99 -0.32 -8.64 -10.04
N ALA A 100 0.20 -8.49 -8.81
CA ALA A 100 1.39 -9.20 -8.33
C ALA A 100 1.19 -10.72 -8.27
N ALA A 101 -0.04 -11.15 -7.98
CA ALA A 101 -0.41 -12.56 -7.87
C ALA A 101 -0.75 -13.22 -9.22
N ASP A 102 -0.76 -12.48 -10.32
CA ASP A 102 -1.13 -13.02 -11.63
C ASP A 102 -0.10 -14.03 -12.13
N ASN A 103 -0.57 -15.21 -12.51
CA ASN A 103 0.24 -16.25 -13.11
C ASN A 103 -0.51 -16.92 -14.28
N PRO A 104 -0.08 -16.73 -15.55
CA PRO A 104 1.07 -15.95 -15.99
C PRO A 104 0.84 -14.44 -15.86
N GLN A 105 1.93 -13.68 -15.73
CA GLN A 105 1.91 -12.25 -15.45
C GLN A 105 1.88 -11.40 -16.71
N PHE A 106 0.82 -10.62 -16.90
CA PHE A 106 0.61 -9.81 -18.10
C PHE A 106 0.95 -8.33 -17.92
N VAL A 107 1.07 -7.83 -16.70
CA VAL A 107 1.38 -6.43 -16.40
C VAL A 107 2.85 -6.34 -16.01
N TRP A 108 3.58 -5.35 -16.51
CA TRP A 108 4.98 -5.13 -16.17
C TRP A 108 5.28 -3.63 -16.12
N ARG A 109 6.27 -3.23 -15.32
CA ARG A 109 6.80 -1.86 -15.37
C ARG A 109 8.30 -1.82 -15.13
N PRO A 110 9.09 -1.13 -15.97
CA PRO A 110 10.53 -0.97 -15.77
C PRO A 110 10.80 0.26 -14.88
N VAL A 111 10.09 0.41 -13.76
CA VAL A 111 10.23 1.49 -12.79
C VAL A 111 9.78 1.02 -11.41
N GLU A 112 10.39 1.52 -10.34
CA GLU A 112 9.89 1.30 -8.97
C GLU A 112 8.58 2.05 -8.70
N SER A 113 7.87 1.63 -7.65
CA SER A 113 6.72 2.35 -7.14
C SER A 113 7.10 3.69 -6.48
N ASP A 114 6.12 4.58 -6.30
CA ASP A 114 6.29 5.84 -5.57
C ASP A 114 6.68 5.65 -4.09
N ILE A 115 6.70 4.41 -3.57
CA ILE A 115 7.30 4.06 -2.28
C ILE A 115 8.80 4.45 -2.29
N ALA A 116 9.51 4.14 -3.38
CA ALA A 116 10.92 4.49 -3.53
C ALA A 116 11.13 6.00 -3.63
N GLN A 117 10.23 6.70 -4.34
CA GLN A 117 10.30 8.16 -4.42
C GLN A 117 9.99 8.82 -3.07
N THR A 118 9.02 8.29 -2.32
CA THR A 118 8.70 8.77 -0.96
C THR A 118 9.93 8.66 -0.04
N ARG A 119 10.69 7.56 -0.13
CA ARG A 119 11.98 7.43 0.57
C ARG A 119 12.99 8.49 0.13
N ALA A 120 13.14 8.71 -1.17
CA ALA A 120 14.06 9.72 -1.70
C ALA A 120 13.70 11.13 -1.20
N LEU A 121 12.41 11.47 -1.15
CA LEU A 121 11.92 12.76 -0.63
C LEU A 121 12.18 12.91 0.88
N LEU A 122 11.96 11.86 1.65
CA LEU A 122 12.25 11.86 3.10
C LEU A 122 13.76 11.90 3.39
N GLN A 123 14.58 11.27 2.55
CA GLN A 123 16.04 11.39 2.63
C GLN A 123 16.47 12.84 2.40
N LEU A 124 15.91 13.53 1.40
CA LEU A 124 16.20 14.96 1.21
C LEU A 124 15.78 15.80 2.42
N ALA A 125 14.63 15.52 3.02
CA ALA A 125 14.21 16.20 4.24
C ALA A 125 15.20 15.98 5.40
N ASP A 126 15.67 14.76 5.61
CA ASP A 126 16.68 14.42 6.62
C ASP A 126 18.04 15.09 6.34
N GLU A 127 18.49 15.12 5.09
CA GLU A 127 19.72 15.81 4.66
C GLU A 127 19.65 17.33 4.93
N HIS A 128 18.44 17.90 4.95
CA HIS A 128 18.19 19.29 5.36
C HIS A 128 18.00 19.47 6.87
N GLY A 129 18.19 18.42 7.66
CA GLY A 129 18.11 18.42 9.12
C GLY A 129 16.69 18.46 9.66
N ALA A 130 15.69 18.04 8.87
CA ALA A 130 14.32 17.95 9.34
C ALA A 130 14.21 16.91 10.47
N THR A 131 13.45 17.22 11.51
CA THR A 131 13.03 16.24 12.54
C THR A 131 11.54 15.92 12.44
N SER A 132 10.83 16.68 11.61
CA SER A 132 9.40 16.57 11.39
C SER A 132 9.02 16.94 9.97
N ALA A 133 8.00 16.28 9.42
CA ALA A 133 7.52 16.51 8.07
C ALA A 133 6.00 16.58 7.99
N ALA A 134 5.48 17.23 6.95
CA ALA A 134 4.08 17.17 6.54
C ALA A 134 3.99 16.69 5.09
N LEU A 135 2.87 16.07 4.72
CA LEU A 135 2.59 15.66 3.34
C LEU A 135 1.35 16.38 2.80
N VAL A 136 1.42 16.85 1.55
CA VAL A 136 0.26 17.26 0.73
C VAL A 136 0.23 16.42 -0.54
N THR A 137 -0.85 15.66 -0.75
CA THR A 137 -1.00 14.78 -1.93
C THR A 137 -2.47 14.62 -2.38
N GLY A 138 -2.70 14.07 -3.56
CA GLY A 138 -4.03 13.90 -4.15
C GLY A 138 -4.82 12.68 -3.66
N ARG A 139 -6.06 12.55 -4.14
CA ARG A 139 -6.90 11.36 -3.93
C ARG A 139 -6.83 10.34 -5.07
N SER A 140 -6.10 10.65 -6.14
CA SER A 140 -5.88 9.74 -7.26
C SER A 140 -5.10 8.48 -6.86
N ALA A 141 -5.06 7.48 -7.76
CA ALA A 141 -4.23 6.29 -7.58
C ALA A 141 -2.73 6.58 -7.41
N TYR A 142 -2.24 7.70 -7.97
CA TYR A 142 -0.86 8.18 -7.80
C TYR A 142 -0.68 8.74 -6.38
N GLY A 143 -1.49 9.73 -5.99
CA GLY A 143 -1.42 10.37 -4.67
C GLY A 143 -1.63 9.41 -3.49
N SER A 144 -2.49 8.39 -3.66
CA SER A 144 -2.68 7.34 -2.66
C SER A 144 -1.39 6.63 -2.25
N THR A 145 -0.43 6.43 -3.16
CA THR A 145 0.82 5.74 -2.77
C THR A 145 1.64 6.59 -1.81
N PHE A 146 1.73 7.91 -2.04
CA PHE A 146 2.40 8.80 -1.09
C PHE A 146 1.64 8.84 0.24
N PHE A 147 0.31 8.90 0.20
CA PHE A 147 -0.52 8.90 1.40
C PHE A 147 -0.29 7.65 2.27
N ASP A 148 -0.41 6.47 1.66
CA ASP A 148 -0.38 5.17 2.36
C ASP A 148 1.01 4.90 2.98
N TRP A 149 2.09 5.33 2.30
CA TRP A 149 3.46 4.97 2.68
C TRP A 149 4.24 6.07 3.41
N PHE A 150 3.83 7.34 3.32
CA PHE A 150 4.56 8.44 3.94
C PHE A 150 4.67 8.30 5.45
N GLY A 151 3.58 7.92 6.13
CA GLY A 151 3.60 7.76 7.59
C GLY A 151 4.61 6.71 8.05
N PHE A 152 4.55 5.54 7.43
CA PHE A 152 5.45 4.42 7.71
C PHE A 152 6.91 4.80 7.43
N LEU A 153 7.18 5.37 6.25
CA LEU A 153 8.53 5.71 5.84
C LEU A 153 9.13 6.89 6.62
N ALA A 154 8.29 7.87 7.01
CA ALA A 154 8.72 8.98 7.87
C ALA A 154 9.11 8.47 9.26
N ASP A 155 8.30 7.57 9.85
CA ASP A 155 8.63 6.93 11.12
C ASP A 155 9.95 6.14 10.99
N GLU A 156 10.14 5.34 9.94
CA GLU A 156 11.38 4.61 9.65
C GLU A 156 12.60 5.53 9.48
N ALA A 157 12.41 6.73 8.93
CA ALA A 157 13.45 7.76 8.84
C ALA A 157 13.68 8.52 10.17
N GLY A 158 12.86 8.28 11.21
CA GLY A 158 12.93 8.99 12.48
C GLY A 158 12.30 10.39 12.45
N LEU A 159 11.49 10.68 11.42
CA LEU A 159 10.81 11.96 11.21
C LEU A 159 9.41 11.91 11.83
N LYS A 160 9.09 12.91 12.67
CA LYS A 160 7.74 13.09 13.19
C LYS A 160 6.80 13.58 12.10
N VAL A 161 5.75 12.82 11.80
CA VAL A 161 4.65 13.32 10.95
C VAL A 161 3.82 14.35 11.72
N THR A 162 3.73 15.57 11.19
CA THR A 162 2.90 16.65 11.78
C THR A 162 1.48 16.65 11.24
N THR A 163 1.30 16.37 9.94
CA THR A 163 0.01 16.18 9.29
C THR A 163 0.18 15.59 7.89
N THR A 164 -0.87 14.97 7.39
CA THR A 164 -1.00 14.50 6.01
C THR A 164 -2.32 15.01 5.44
N ILE A 165 -2.25 15.80 4.38
CA ILE A 165 -3.40 16.43 3.75
C ILE A 165 -3.66 15.84 2.38
N ARG A 166 -4.89 15.35 2.16
CA ARG A 166 -5.37 14.90 0.85
C ARG A 166 -6.30 15.92 0.21
N TYR A 167 -5.95 16.43 -0.97
CA TYR A 167 -6.82 17.30 -1.75
C TYR A 167 -7.58 16.52 -2.83
N ASP A 168 -8.69 17.11 -3.29
CA ASP A 168 -9.43 16.62 -4.45
C ASP A 168 -8.70 17.07 -5.72
N GLU A 169 -8.25 16.12 -6.54
CA GLU A 169 -7.47 16.37 -7.75
C GLU A 169 -8.23 17.16 -8.83
N SER A 170 -9.56 17.28 -8.72
CA SER A 170 -10.37 18.15 -9.57
C SER A 170 -10.42 19.61 -9.09
N SER A 171 -9.97 19.89 -7.86
CA SER A 171 -9.89 21.23 -7.30
C SER A 171 -8.83 22.07 -8.02
N GLN A 172 -9.21 23.30 -8.38
CA GLN A 172 -8.27 24.29 -8.92
C GLN A 172 -7.46 25.02 -7.84
N SER A 173 -7.90 24.99 -6.57
CA SER A 173 -7.19 25.66 -5.48
C SER A 173 -6.43 24.66 -4.62
N CYS A 174 -5.16 24.99 -4.38
CA CYS A 174 -4.23 24.28 -3.50
C CYS A 174 -3.92 25.06 -2.21
N ASP A 175 -4.40 26.31 -2.08
CA ASP A 175 -4.02 27.22 -0.98
C ASP A 175 -4.43 26.65 0.38
N GLY A 176 -5.64 26.11 0.47
CA GLY A 176 -6.17 25.50 1.69
C GLY A 176 -5.31 24.32 2.17
N PRO A 177 -5.09 23.29 1.33
CA PRO A 177 -4.22 22.16 1.67
C PRO A 177 -2.81 22.56 2.11
N VAL A 178 -2.15 23.45 1.35
CA VAL A 178 -0.79 23.91 1.69
C VAL A 178 -0.78 24.72 2.99
N ALA A 179 -1.75 25.61 3.19
CA ALA A 179 -1.85 26.40 4.42
C ALA A 179 -2.13 25.53 5.65
N GLN A 180 -2.96 24.49 5.52
CA GLN A 180 -3.22 23.51 6.60
C GLN A 180 -1.95 22.75 6.97
N ALA A 181 -1.18 22.29 5.98
CA ALA A 181 0.09 21.61 6.21
C ALA A 181 1.14 22.53 6.87
N LEU A 182 1.23 23.79 6.44
CA LEU A 182 2.17 24.74 7.05
C LEU A 182 1.77 25.18 8.46
N ALA A 183 0.47 25.16 8.79
CA ALA A 183 -0.03 25.55 10.12
C ALA A 183 0.43 24.61 11.25
N THR A 184 0.83 23.37 10.93
CA THR A 184 1.40 22.43 11.90
C THR A 184 2.89 22.63 12.17
N ASN A 185 3.51 23.64 11.52
CA ASN A 185 4.93 24.00 11.61
C ASN A 185 5.89 22.81 11.40
N PRO A 186 5.81 22.08 10.26
CA PRO A 186 6.77 21.04 9.95
C PRO A 186 8.17 21.62 9.65
N ASP A 187 9.23 20.83 9.85
CA ASP A 187 10.58 21.19 9.42
C ASP A 187 10.77 21.02 7.89
N ALA A 188 9.97 20.13 7.27
CA ALA A 188 9.93 19.90 5.83
C ALA A 188 8.50 19.69 5.32
N LEU A 189 8.18 20.24 4.15
CA LEU A 189 6.92 19.98 3.45
C LEU A 189 7.17 19.07 2.25
N ILE A 190 6.61 17.86 2.27
CA ILE A 190 6.59 16.96 1.12
C ILE A 190 5.33 17.21 0.31
N ALA A 191 5.46 17.38 -1.00
CA ALA A 191 4.33 17.64 -1.89
C ALA A 191 4.34 16.70 -3.10
N ALA A 192 3.26 15.94 -3.28
CA ALA A 192 3.06 15.04 -4.41
C ALA A 192 1.81 15.44 -5.20
N PRO A 193 1.89 16.49 -6.05
CA PRO A 193 0.79 16.97 -6.85
C PRO A 193 0.42 16.00 -7.99
N ASP A 194 -0.84 15.92 -8.42
CA ASP A 194 -1.25 14.98 -9.49
C ASP A 194 -0.88 15.48 -10.89
N ASN A 195 -0.64 16.78 -11.04
CA ASN A 195 -0.30 17.41 -12.31
C ASN A 195 0.49 18.71 -12.13
N VAL A 196 0.98 19.24 -13.25
CA VAL A 196 1.82 20.44 -13.31
C VAL A 196 1.11 21.68 -12.78
N ASP A 197 -0.19 21.85 -13.07
CA ASP A 197 -0.94 23.03 -12.63
C ASP A 197 -1.06 23.06 -11.09
N GLN A 198 -1.28 21.90 -10.48
CA GLN A 198 -1.29 21.75 -9.02
C GLN A 198 0.10 21.94 -8.42
N ALA A 199 1.16 21.47 -9.09
CA ALA A 199 2.53 21.68 -8.65
C ALA A 199 2.86 23.19 -8.58
N ASP A 200 2.59 23.93 -9.66
CA ASP A 200 2.81 25.37 -9.70
C ASP A 200 1.94 26.10 -8.69
N CYS A 201 0.68 25.69 -8.54
CA CYS A 201 -0.19 26.23 -7.49
C CYS A 201 0.45 26.05 -6.11
N MET A 202 0.83 24.81 -5.73
CA MET A 202 1.37 24.52 -4.41
C MET A 202 2.67 25.27 -4.14
N ALA A 203 3.54 25.33 -5.15
CA ALA A 203 4.78 26.08 -5.06
C ALA A 203 4.53 27.58 -4.82
N LEU A 204 3.55 28.17 -5.51
CA LEU A 204 3.15 29.56 -5.29
C LEU A 204 2.52 29.78 -3.91
N ALA A 205 1.63 28.89 -3.47
CA ALA A 205 1.00 28.96 -2.15
C ALA A 205 2.04 28.88 -1.02
N TRP A 206 3.00 27.96 -1.13
CA TRP A 206 4.14 27.86 -0.22
C TRP A 206 4.99 29.13 -0.24
N ARG A 207 5.31 29.66 -1.43
CA ARG A 207 6.16 30.85 -1.58
C ARG A 207 5.51 32.10 -0.98
N GLN A 208 4.19 32.22 -1.09
CA GLN A 208 3.39 33.36 -0.62
C GLN A 208 3.01 33.28 0.87
N HIS A 209 3.25 32.13 1.51
CA HIS A 209 2.98 31.95 2.93
C HIS A 209 3.74 32.98 3.78
N GLN A 210 3.01 33.69 4.66
CA GLN A 210 3.54 34.81 5.46
C GLN A 210 4.27 34.38 6.74
N GLY A 211 4.28 33.06 7.05
CA GLY A 211 4.93 32.48 8.23
C GLY A 211 6.30 31.84 7.95
N SER A 212 6.70 30.91 8.82
CA SER A 212 7.88 30.07 8.58
C SER A 212 7.68 29.25 7.30
N ARG A 213 8.68 29.23 6.44
CA ARG A 213 8.67 28.48 5.18
C ARG A 213 9.73 27.38 5.27
N PRO A 214 9.37 26.16 5.69
CA PRO A 214 10.29 25.04 5.63
C PRO A 214 10.65 24.74 4.16
N PRO A 215 11.78 24.05 3.89
CA PRO A 215 12.03 23.46 2.59
C PRO A 215 10.82 22.66 2.09
N ILE A 216 10.52 22.79 0.80
CA ILE A 216 9.48 22.03 0.12
C ILE A 216 10.15 21.06 -0.86
N PHE A 217 9.82 19.77 -0.74
CA PHE A 217 10.35 18.71 -1.59
C PHE A 217 9.21 18.10 -2.40
N PHE A 218 9.30 18.22 -3.72
CA PHE A 218 8.27 17.75 -4.63
C PHE A 218 8.59 16.39 -5.25
N SER A 219 7.54 15.60 -5.49
CA SER A 219 7.61 14.48 -6.43
C SER A 219 7.88 14.97 -7.87
N ASP A 220 7.96 14.01 -8.79
CA ASP A 220 8.39 14.21 -10.18
C ASP A 220 7.40 15.02 -11.01
N SER A 221 6.12 15.02 -10.62
CA SER A 221 5.06 15.80 -11.25
C SER A 221 5.31 17.32 -11.19
N ALA A 222 6.17 17.79 -10.28
CA ALA A 222 6.53 19.20 -10.15
C ALA A 222 7.83 19.57 -10.85
N GLN A 223 8.54 18.66 -11.52
CA GLN A 223 9.87 18.94 -12.09
C GLN A 223 9.86 20.09 -13.12
N SER A 224 8.72 20.37 -13.75
CA SER A 224 8.56 21.52 -14.67
C SER A 224 8.37 22.86 -13.95
N THR A 225 8.13 22.88 -12.64
CA THR A 225 7.94 24.12 -11.89
C THR A 225 9.20 24.98 -11.94
N ARG A 226 9.01 26.29 -11.93
CA ARG A 226 10.10 27.29 -11.97
C ARG A 226 10.00 28.30 -10.82
N VAL A 227 9.26 27.96 -9.78
CA VAL A 227 9.15 28.79 -8.57
C VAL A 227 10.45 28.74 -7.79
N ASP A 228 11.01 29.91 -7.47
CA ASP A 228 12.29 30.01 -6.78
C ASP A 228 12.23 29.42 -5.35
N GLY A 229 13.22 28.57 -5.04
CA GLY A 229 13.36 27.89 -3.76
C GLY A 229 12.70 26.51 -3.68
N THR A 230 12.10 26.01 -4.77
CA THR A 230 11.55 24.64 -4.80
C THR A 230 12.64 23.62 -5.11
N GLU A 231 12.51 22.45 -4.51
CA GLU A 231 13.38 21.29 -4.71
C GLU A 231 12.51 20.03 -4.87
N GLY A 232 13.05 18.97 -5.46
CA GLY A 232 12.31 17.72 -5.58
C GLY A 232 13.10 16.61 -6.23
N THR A 233 12.41 15.49 -6.47
CA THR A 233 12.99 14.31 -7.10
C THR A 233 12.30 13.97 -8.41
N ALA A 234 13.03 13.38 -9.35
CA ALA A 234 12.45 12.79 -10.56
C ALA A 234 13.19 11.51 -10.96
N PRO A 235 12.55 10.52 -11.61
CA PRO A 235 13.25 9.35 -12.10
C PRO A 235 14.33 9.71 -13.12
N ALA A 236 15.52 9.14 -12.93
CA ALA A 236 16.69 9.36 -13.77
C ALA A 236 17.28 8.02 -14.28
N PRO A 237 17.93 8.01 -15.46
CA PRO A 237 18.72 6.86 -15.90
C PRO A 237 19.89 6.57 -14.96
N ASP A 238 20.37 5.32 -14.91
CA ASP A 238 21.59 4.97 -14.17
C ASP A 238 22.79 5.83 -14.65
N PRO A 239 23.44 6.60 -13.75
CA PRO A 239 24.56 7.45 -14.12
C PRO A 239 25.74 6.70 -14.75
N ASN A 240 25.88 5.42 -14.44
CA ASN A 240 27.03 4.61 -14.85
C ASN A 240 26.88 4.01 -16.25
N ASN A 241 25.68 4.08 -16.85
CA ASN A 241 25.41 3.44 -18.14
C ASN A 241 25.51 4.40 -19.35
N PHE A 242 25.81 5.69 -19.11
CA PHE A 242 25.97 6.74 -20.13
C PHE A 242 24.71 7.04 -20.98
N PHE A 243 23.52 6.55 -20.62
CA PHE A 243 22.29 6.76 -21.39
C PHE A 243 21.98 8.25 -21.58
N THR A 244 22.05 9.06 -20.52
CA THR A 244 21.83 10.52 -20.57
C THR A 244 22.74 11.21 -21.58
N ARG A 245 24.01 10.83 -21.62
CA ARG A 245 25.00 11.40 -22.55
C ARG A 245 24.67 11.01 -23.99
N ALA A 246 24.36 9.74 -24.22
CA ALA A 246 24.02 9.24 -25.55
C ALA A 246 22.70 9.84 -26.07
N TYR A 247 21.69 9.96 -25.21
CA TYR A 247 20.42 10.62 -25.54
C TYR A 247 20.65 12.08 -25.95
N THR A 248 21.46 12.81 -25.18
CA THR A 248 21.81 14.20 -25.49
C THR A 248 22.57 14.31 -26.81
N GLY A 249 23.51 13.41 -27.06
CA GLY A 249 24.25 13.35 -28.33
C GLY A 249 23.35 13.09 -29.54
N ASN A 250 22.37 12.19 -29.40
CA ASN A 250 21.47 11.81 -30.50
C ASN A 250 20.34 12.83 -30.75
N PHE A 251 19.84 13.47 -29.70
CA PHE A 251 18.62 14.29 -29.79
C PHE A 251 18.84 15.77 -29.47
N GLY A 252 20.06 16.18 -29.11
CA GLY A 252 20.44 17.58 -28.85
C GLY A 252 19.87 18.17 -27.55
N LYS A 253 19.29 17.34 -26.68
CA LYS A 253 18.67 17.73 -25.40
C LYS A 253 18.76 16.59 -24.39
N PRO A 254 18.76 16.88 -23.07
CA PRO A 254 18.71 15.84 -22.06
C PRO A 254 17.44 14.96 -22.20
N PRO A 255 17.48 13.71 -21.73
CA PRO A 255 16.29 12.88 -21.68
C PRO A 255 15.23 13.50 -20.77
N PRO A 256 13.94 13.52 -21.17
CA PRO A 256 12.86 13.85 -20.25
C PRO A 256 12.71 12.74 -19.18
N PRO A 257 11.98 13.00 -18.08
CA PRO A 257 11.59 11.96 -17.13
C PRO A 257 11.01 10.73 -17.83
N TYR A 258 11.31 9.55 -17.30
CA TYR A 258 10.88 8.24 -17.82
C TYR A 258 11.36 7.88 -19.23
N ALA A 259 12.28 8.63 -19.85
CA ALA A 259 12.79 8.28 -21.19
C ALA A 259 13.50 6.92 -21.19
N ALA A 260 14.31 6.63 -20.17
CA ALA A 260 14.97 5.33 -20.01
C ALA A 260 13.96 4.20 -19.76
N ASN A 261 12.95 4.41 -18.91
CA ASN A 261 11.90 3.44 -18.61
C ASN A 261 11.06 3.14 -19.87
N THR A 262 10.82 4.16 -20.68
CA THR A 262 10.13 4.03 -21.97
C THR A 262 10.95 3.24 -22.98
N TYR A 263 12.27 3.46 -23.02
CA TYR A 263 13.20 2.68 -23.85
C TYR A 263 13.20 1.21 -23.42
N ASP A 264 13.34 0.95 -22.12
CA ASP A 264 13.38 -0.39 -21.56
C ASP A 264 12.05 -1.14 -21.67
N SER A 265 10.91 -0.44 -21.74
CA SER A 265 9.61 -1.05 -22.01
C SER A 265 9.59 -1.78 -23.36
N VAL A 266 10.28 -1.24 -24.37
CA VAL A 266 10.44 -1.92 -25.68
C VAL A 266 11.39 -3.10 -25.54
N LEU A 267 12.52 -2.94 -24.84
CA LEU A 267 13.47 -4.03 -24.64
C LEU A 267 12.84 -5.21 -23.90
N LEU A 268 12.02 -4.96 -22.89
CA LEU A 268 11.35 -5.99 -22.10
C LEU A 268 10.45 -6.86 -22.99
N ILE A 269 9.62 -6.21 -23.82
CA ILE A 269 8.77 -6.90 -24.80
C ILE A 269 9.61 -7.61 -25.86
N ALA A 270 10.65 -6.96 -26.39
CA ALA A 270 11.50 -7.52 -27.43
C ALA A 270 12.26 -8.77 -26.97
N TYR A 271 12.83 -8.74 -25.76
CA TYR A 271 13.54 -9.87 -25.17
C TYR A 271 12.59 -11.01 -24.80
N GLY A 272 11.41 -10.70 -24.25
CA GLY A 272 10.35 -11.69 -24.04
C GLY A 272 9.91 -12.34 -25.35
N LEU A 273 9.72 -11.57 -26.42
CA LEU A 273 9.39 -12.09 -27.75
C LEU A 273 10.53 -12.93 -28.32
N ALA A 274 11.80 -12.53 -28.17
CA ALA A 274 12.93 -13.34 -28.61
C ALA A 274 12.96 -14.70 -27.89
N ARG A 275 12.70 -14.70 -26.58
CA ARG A 275 12.63 -15.92 -25.76
C ARG A 275 11.41 -16.78 -26.09
N SER A 276 10.28 -16.16 -26.47
CA SER A 276 9.06 -16.88 -26.84
C SER A 276 9.00 -17.31 -28.31
N HIS A 277 10.02 -17.00 -29.12
CA HIS A 277 10.03 -17.14 -30.59
C HIS A 277 8.91 -16.35 -31.29
N GLY A 278 8.68 -15.14 -30.76
CA GLY A 278 7.66 -14.16 -31.13
C GLY A 278 6.23 -14.66 -31.02
N ARG A 279 5.98 -15.60 -30.09
CA ARG A 279 4.63 -15.99 -29.66
C ARG A 279 4.13 -14.96 -28.64
N ALA A 280 2.96 -14.38 -28.89
CA ALA A 280 2.28 -13.45 -27.99
C ALA A 280 1.50 -14.19 -26.87
N GLY A 281 0.87 -13.43 -25.98
CA GLY A 281 0.02 -13.93 -24.91
C GLY A 281 0.77 -14.65 -23.79
N ALA A 282 0.22 -15.74 -23.25
CA ALA A 282 0.83 -16.47 -22.13
C ALA A 282 2.31 -16.88 -22.37
N PRO A 283 2.72 -17.34 -23.57
CA PRO A 283 4.14 -17.55 -23.89
C PRO A 283 5.01 -16.30 -23.74
N LEU A 284 4.52 -15.13 -24.14
CA LEU A 284 5.26 -13.87 -23.97
C LEU A 284 5.34 -13.49 -22.48
N ALA A 285 4.22 -13.57 -21.76
CA ALA A 285 4.16 -13.28 -20.33
C ALA A 285 5.17 -14.11 -19.52
N GLN A 286 5.22 -15.42 -19.76
CA GLN A 286 6.21 -16.29 -19.12
C GLN A 286 7.64 -15.96 -19.56
N ALA A 287 7.84 -15.70 -20.85
CA ALA A 287 9.16 -15.39 -21.38
C ALA A 287 9.73 -14.08 -20.84
N ILE A 288 8.90 -13.08 -20.54
CA ILE A 288 9.34 -11.85 -19.87
C ILE A 288 9.87 -12.18 -18.46
N ARG A 289 9.16 -13.00 -17.68
CA ARG A 289 9.61 -13.47 -16.36
C ARG A 289 10.95 -14.21 -16.43
N ASP A 290 11.17 -15.01 -17.47
CA ASP A 290 12.44 -15.71 -17.65
C ASP A 290 13.61 -14.74 -17.93
N VAL A 291 13.40 -13.70 -18.75
CA VAL A 291 14.49 -12.77 -19.11
C VAL A 291 14.83 -11.79 -17.99
N THR A 292 13.87 -11.44 -17.12
CA THR A 292 14.13 -10.59 -15.95
C THR A 292 14.85 -11.34 -14.81
N ALA A 293 14.85 -12.67 -14.85
CA ALA A 293 15.53 -13.53 -13.87
C ALA A 293 16.96 -13.95 -14.28
N GLY A 294 17.52 -13.34 -15.32
CA GLY A 294 18.81 -13.72 -15.88
C GLY A 294 19.98 -13.59 -14.91
N THR A 295 20.90 -14.55 -14.96
CA THR A 295 22.10 -14.65 -14.10
C THR A 295 23.39 -14.85 -14.91
N GLY A 296 23.28 -14.87 -16.23
CA GLY A 296 24.40 -15.02 -17.15
C GLY A 296 25.20 -13.72 -17.35
N PRO A 297 26.11 -13.69 -18.35
CA PRO A 297 26.91 -12.51 -18.66
C PRO A 297 26.05 -11.25 -18.85
N THR A 298 26.54 -10.12 -18.35
CA THR A 298 25.83 -8.84 -18.43
C THR A 298 25.86 -8.27 -19.84
N THR A 299 24.69 -7.85 -20.34
CA THR A 299 24.52 -7.11 -21.59
C THR A 299 24.08 -5.68 -21.32
N GLY A 300 24.25 -4.79 -22.30
CA GLY A 300 23.91 -3.37 -22.18
C GLY A 300 22.65 -2.95 -22.95
N TRP A 301 22.22 -1.71 -22.75
CA TRP A 301 21.07 -1.08 -23.42
C TRP A 301 21.38 -0.55 -24.81
N ASP A 302 22.66 -0.30 -25.13
CA ASP A 302 23.07 0.23 -26.43
C ASP A 302 22.90 -0.81 -27.55
N ALA A 303 23.06 -0.40 -28.81
CA ALA A 303 22.83 -1.28 -29.96
C ALA A 303 23.67 -2.58 -29.91
N THR A 304 24.91 -2.49 -29.41
CA THR A 304 25.80 -3.65 -29.27
C THR A 304 25.29 -4.58 -28.17
N GLY A 305 24.95 -4.04 -27.01
CA GLY A 305 24.38 -4.76 -25.88
C GLY A 305 23.06 -5.43 -26.22
N VAL A 306 22.17 -4.74 -26.93
CA VAL A 306 20.91 -5.28 -27.45
C VAL A 306 21.16 -6.45 -28.40
N GLY A 307 22.15 -6.33 -29.29
CA GLY A 307 22.57 -7.41 -30.18
C GLY A 307 23.06 -8.65 -29.42
N HIS A 308 23.91 -8.45 -28.41
CA HIS A 308 24.40 -9.53 -27.55
C HIS A 308 23.28 -10.20 -26.75
N ALA A 309 22.35 -9.40 -26.19
CA ALA A 309 21.20 -9.91 -25.43
C ALA A 309 20.31 -10.78 -26.31
N LEU A 310 19.91 -10.29 -27.49
CA LEU A 310 19.08 -11.03 -28.42
C LEU A 310 19.76 -12.33 -28.89
N ALA A 311 21.06 -12.30 -29.17
CA ALA A 311 21.81 -13.48 -29.57
C ALA A 311 21.85 -14.54 -28.45
N ALA A 312 22.14 -14.11 -27.21
CA ALA A 312 22.19 -14.99 -26.05
C ALA A 312 20.80 -15.61 -25.75
N ILE A 313 19.75 -14.80 -25.76
CA ILE A 313 18.36 -15.24 -25.53
C ILE A 313 17.93 -16.26 -26.58
N LYS A 314 18.20 -16.00 -27.86
CA LYS A 314 17.91 -16.93 -28.97
C LYS A 314 18.67 -18.25 -28.84
N ALA A 315 19.88 -18.22 -28.27
CA ALA A 315 20.66 -19.42 -27.96
C ALA A 315 20.19 -20.16 -26.69
N GLY A 316 19.07 -19.74 -26.08
CA GLY A 316 18.51 -20.37 -24.88
C GLY A 316 19.14 -19.91 -23.57
N GLN A 317 20.10 -18.98 -23.61
CA GLN A 317 20.78 -18.44 -22.43
C GLN A 317 19.92 -17.40 -21.71
N GLN A 318 20.30 -17.06 -20.48
CA GLN A 318 19.62 -16.08 -19.62
C GLN A 318 20.61 -14.98 -19.20
N PRO A 319 20.95 -14.04 -20.11
CA PRO A 319 21.89 -12.96 -19.79
C PRO A 319 21.34 -12.05 -18.70
N THR A 320 22.23 -11.46 -17.90
CA THR A 320 21.86 -10.38 -16.99
C THR A 320 21.68 -9.11 -17.84
N ILE A 321 20.56 -8.40 -17.70
CA ILE A 321 20.29 -7.20 -18.50
C ILE A 321 20.66 -5.94 -17.71
N ASN A 322 21.54 -5.11 -18.27
CA ASN A 322 21.74 -3.72 -17.85
C ASN A 322 21.05 -2.80 -18.86
N GLY A 323 19.80 -2.42 -18.55
CA GLY A 323 18.97 -1.58 -19.39
C GLY A 323 19.32 -0.10 -19.31
N ALA A 324 18.53 0.73 -19.99
CA ALA A 324 18.67 2.18 -19.98
C ALA A 324 18.39 2.76 -18.57
N VAL A 325 17.50 2.12 -17.81
CA VAL A 325 17.22 2.49 -16.41
C VAL A 325 18.34 2.04 -15.46
N GLY A 326 19.20 1.13 -15.91
CA GLY A 326 20.22 0.46 -15.09
C GLY A 326 20.05 -1.06 -15.06
N PRO A 327 20.75 -1.76 -14.16
CA PRO A 327 20.62 -3.20 -13.98
C PRO A 327 19.17 -3.59 -13.69
N TRP A 328 18.60 -4.49 -14.50
CA TRP A 328 17.27 -5.01 -14.27
C TRP A 328 17.29 -5.95 -13.08
N ARG A 329 16.83 -5.43 -11.94
CA ARG A 329 16.60 -6.18 -10.71
C ARG A 329 15.11 -6.14 -10.45
N PHE A 330 14.40 -7.18 -10.90
CA PHE A 330 12.97 -7.29 -10.64
C PHE A 330 12.72 -8.01 -9.31
N ASP A 331 11.63 -7.66 -8.64
CA ASP A 331 11.21 -8.35 -7.43
C ASP A 331 11.06 -9.86 -7.70
N LYS A 332 11.70 -10.71 -6.88
CA LYS A 332 11.75 -12.15 -7.14
C LYS A 332 10.44 -12.87 -6.81
N THR A 333 9.58 -12.24 -6.02
CA THR A 333 8.33 -12.85 -5.52
C THR A 333 7.18 -12.60 -6.49
N ALA A 334 6.88 -11.33 -6.77
CA ALA A 334 5.86 -10.89 -7.71
C ALA A 334 6.40 -10.84 -9.15
N GLY A 335 7.61 -10.36 -9.38
CA GLY A 335 8.21 -10.22 -10.72
C GLY A 335 7.83 -8.95 -11.48
N LEU A 336 6.96 -8.08 -10.95
CA LEU A 336 6.30 -7.02 -11.74
C LEU A 336 7.13 -5.76 -12.02
N GLU A 337 8.00 -5.38 -11.08
CA GLU A 337 8.65 -4.07 -11.07
C GLU A 337 10.14 -4.18 -10.69
N LEU A 338 10.88 -3.11 -11.00
CA LEU A 338 12.25 -2.95 -10.54
C LEU A 338 12.32 -2.76 -9.02
N THR A 339 13.44 -3.15 -8.43
CA THR A 339 13.79 -2.96 -7.00
C THR A 339 15.00 -2.03 -6.83
N ALA A 340 15.45 -1.43 -7.93
CA ALA A 340 16.49 -0.41 -7.91
C ALA A 340 16.26 0.60 -9.03
N SER A 341 16.28 1.88 -8.66
CA SER A 341 16.01 3.03 -9.53
C SER A 341 16.90 4.18 -9.09
N THR A 342 17.25 5.06 -10.02
CA THR A 342 17.95 6.30 -9.68
C THR A 342 16.96 7.45 -9.76
N TYR A 343 16.99 8.33 -8.78
CA TYR A 343 16.30 9.62 -8.83
C TYR A 343 17.33 10.73 -9.01
N GLU A 344 16.99 11.78 -9.72
CA GLU A 344 17.71 13.05 -9.65
C GLU A 344 17.12 13.94 -8.57
N ASN A 345 17.97 14.68 -7.86
CA ASN A 345 17.57 15.82 -7.05
C ASN A 345 17.64 17.07 -7.94
N TRP A 346 16.48 17.68 -8.22
CA TRP A 346 16.38 18.93 -8.95
C TRP A 346 16.04 20.09 -8.00
N GLN A 347 16.58 21.28 -8.31
CA GLN A 347 16.32 22.50 -7.54
C GLN A 347 16.12 23.70 -8.46
N VAL A 348 15.35 24.67 -7.99
CA VAL A 348 15.18 25.98 -8.62
C VAL A 348 15.75 27.06 -7.70
N SER A 349 16.84 27.70 -8.12
CA SER A 349 17.51 28.75 -7.34
C SER A 349 17.89 29.94 -8.22
N GLY A 350 17.54 31.15 -7.80
CA GLY A 350 17.69 32.35 -8.63
C GLY A 350 16.86 32.29 -9.92
N GLY A 351 15.75 31.55 -9.90
CA GLY A 351 14.94 31.24 -11.09
C GLY A 351 15.64 30.32 -12.12
N GLN A 352 16.76 29.69 -11.77
CA GLN A 352 17.46 28.73 -12.62
C GLN A 352 17.19 27.30 -12.13
N PHE A 353 16.83 26.41 -13.06
CA PHE A 353 16.69 24.98 -12.81
C PHE A 353 18.06 24.30 -12.89
N SER A 354 18.38 23.42 -11.94
CA SER A 354 19.60 22.61 -11.96
C SER A 354 19.38 21.24 -11.32
N ILE A 355 20.18 20.26 -11.73
CA ILE A 355 20.27 18.96 -11.06
C ILE A 355 21.39 19.03 -10.03
N ALA A 356 21.03 18.98 -8.75
CA ALA A 356 21.96 19.08 -7.62
C ALA A 356 22.72 17.77 -7.38
N GLY A 357 22.10 16.62 -7.67
CA GLY A 357 22.70 15.30 -7.45
C GLY A 357 21.84 14.16 -7.95
N LEU A 358 22.33 12.93 -7.76
CA LEU A 358 21.61 11.69 -8.04
C LEU A 358 21.49 10.89 -6.75
N LEU A 359 20.32 10.31 -6.54
CA LEU A 359 19.90 9.53 -5.40
C LEU A 359 19.63 8.09 -5.89
N PRO A 360 20.64 7.22 -5.95
CA PRO A 360 20.43 5.81 -6.27
C PRO A 360 19.65 5.15 -5.13
N MET A 361 18.44 4.71 -5.42
CA MET A 361 17.62 3.93 -4.49
C MET A 361 17.86 2.45 -4.77
N THR A 362 18.38 1.75 -3.78
CA THR A 362 18.34 0.30 -3.76
C THR A 362 17.33 -0.09 -2.70
N SER A 363 16.18 -0.60 -3.11
CA SER A 363 15.27 -1.22 -2.17
C SER A 363 15.01 -2.64 -2.66
N GLU A 364 15.63 -3.65 -2.05
CA GLU A 364 14.80 -4.86 -1.87
C GLU A 364 13.71 -4.33 -0.93
N PRO A 365 12.46 -4.11 -1.39
CA PRO A 365 11.47 -3.56 -0.51
C PRO A 365 11.31 -4.59 0.61
N SER A 366 11.78 -4.27 1.81
CA SER A 366 11.15 -4.83 2.98
C SER A 366 10.00 -3.90 3.27
N PRO A 367 8.78 -4.21 2.83
CA PRO A 367 7.62 -3.58 3.44
C PRO A 367 7.53 -4.02 4.91
N ALA A 368 8.29 -5.00 5.38
CA ALA A 368 8.37 -5.33 6.80
C ALA A 368 9.16 -4.27 7.57
N PRO A 369 8.71 -3.91 8.78
CA PRO A 369 9.34 -2.89 9.62
C PRO A 369 10.74 -3.31 10.09
N THR A 370 11.57 -2.32 10.41
CA THR A 370 12.93 -2.54 10.91
C THR A 370 12.93 -3.40 12.19
N PRO A 371 13.61 -4.57 12.21
CA PRO A 371 13.56 -5.50 13.34
C PRO A 371 14.05 -4.92 14.67
N GLU A 372 15.01 -4.00 14.64
CA GLU A 372 15.58 -3.33 15.81
C GLU A 372 14.57 -2.48 16.57
N ARG A 373 13.45 -2.09 15.92
CA ARG A 373 12.37 -1.30 16.52
C ARG A 373 11.25 -2.15 17.13
N ALA A 374 11.35 -3.47 17.03
CA ALA A 374 10.44 -4.42 17.68
C ALA A 374 10.76 -4.54 19.18
N ASP A 375 10.54 -3.46 19.92
CA ASP A 375 10.82 -3.36 21.35
C ASP A 375 10.06 -4.43 22.15
N ARG A 376 10.70 -4.91 23.21
CA ARG A 376 10.00 -5.79 24.16
C ARG A 376 8.94 -5.00 24.90
N LEU A 377 7.79 -5.64 25.12
CA LEU A 377 6.75 -5.05 25.97
C LEU A 377 7.26 -5.03 27.41
N ALA A 378 7.42 -3.83 27.96
CA ALA A 378 7.95 -3.65 29.30
C ALA A 378 6.95 -4.16 30.36
N PRO A 379 7.42 -4.81 31.43
CA PRO A 379 6.57 -5.15 32.56
C PRO A 379 6.15 -3.88 33.33
N THR A 380 4.94 -3.89 33.88
CA THR A 380 4.47 -2.84 34.78
C THR A 380 5.40 -2.73 36.00
N PRO A 381 5.82 -1.52 36.41
CA PRO A 381 6.75 -1.34 37.53
C PRO A 381 6.25 -1.94 38.86
N THR A 382 4.92 -1.99 39.04
CA THR A 382 4.28 -2.59 40.21
C THR A 382 3.59 -3.90 39.82
N PRO A 383 3.91 -5.03 40.48
CA PRO A 383 3.25 -6.30 40.21
C PRO A 383 1.73 -6.23 40.44
N ILE A 384 0.95 -6.70 39.48
CA ILE A 384 -0.50 -6.78 39.58
C ILE A 384 -0.88 -8.16 40.11
N GLN A 385 -1.64 -8.21 41.20
CA GLN A 385 -2.16 -9.46 41.75
C GLN A 385 -3.44 -9.86 41.00
N LEU A 386 -3.36 -10.92 40.20
CA LEU A 386 -4.47 -11.42 39.40
C LEU A 386 -5.25 -12.51 40.15
N ALA A 387 -6.57 -12.48 40.07
CA ALA A 387 -7.41 -13.59 40.52
C ALA A 387 -7.11 -14.86 39.70
N PRO A 388 -7.44 -16.07 40.21
CA PRO A 388 -7.45 -17.28 39.39
C PRO A 388 -8.37 -17.08 38.18
N LYS A 389 -7.96 -17.60 37.02
CA LYS A 389 -8.77 -17.52 35.81
C LYS A 389 -10.00 -18.42 35.94
N THR A 390 -11.18 -17.88 35.66
CA THR A 390 -12.48 -18.59 35.73
C THR A 390 -13.14 -18.79 34.38
N GLY A 391 -12.75 -18.00 33.38
CA GLY A 391 -13.43 -17.97 32.09
C GLY A 391 -12.70 -17.11 31.07
N THR A 392 -13.23 -17.13 29.86
CA THR A 392 -12.89 -16.21 28.77
C THR A 392 -14.17 -15.70 28.12
N TRP A 393 -14.21 -14.40 27.86
CA TRP A 393 -15.25 -13.72 27.08
C TRP A 393 -14.64 -13.05 25.86
N ALA A 394 -15.44 -12.85 24.80
CA ALA A 394 -14.99 -12.13 23.62
C ALA A 394 -16.03 -11.19 23.02
N LEU A 395 -15.56 -10.02 22.55
CA LEU A 395 -16.31 -9.11 21.70
C LEU A 395 -15.61 -9.04 20.34
N LEU A 396 -16.28 -9.48 19.28
CA LEU A 396 -15.72 -9.52 17.93
C LEU A 396 -16.55 -8.61 17.02
N VAL A 397 -15.91 -7.63 16.37
CA VAL A 397 -16.61 -6.55 15.65
C VAL A 397 -16.04 -6.37 14.25
N ALA A 398 -16.86 -6.67 13.25
CA ALA A 398 -16.64 -6.24 11.88
C ALA A 398 -17.43 -4.95 11.71
N ALA A 399 -16.73 -3.82 11.72
CA ALA A 399 -17.33 -2.50 11.81
C ALA A 399 -17.86 -1.97 10.46
N SER A 400 -17.69 -2.71 9.38
CA SER A 400 -18.07 -2.31 8.01
C SER A 400 -18.95 -3.35 7.33
N ASP A 401 -19.73 -2.92 6.34
CA ASP A 401 -20.61 -3.74 5.51
C ASP A 401 -20.24 -3.62 4.02
N GLY A 402 -20.82 -4.48 3.19
CA GLY A 402 -20.63 -4.48 1.74
C GLY A 402 -19.45 -5.33 1.23
N TRP A 403 -19.54 -5.68 -0.05
CA TRP A 403 -18.61 -6.63 -0.70
C TRP A 403 -17.15 -6.18 -0.70
N ASP A 404 -16.91 -4.88 -0.90
CA ASP A 404 -15.55 -4.37 -0.96
C ASP A 404 -14.88 -4.36 0.44
N ASN A 405 -15.67 -4.58 1.50
CA ASN A 405 -15.25 -4.79 2.89
C ASN A 405 -15.28 -6.27 3.31
N TYR A 406 -15.18 -7.20 2.35
CA TYR A 406 -15.14 -8.65 2.57
C TYR A 406 -14.23 -9.06 3.74
N ARG A 407 -12.99 -8.55 3.70
CA ARG A 407 -11.92 -8.86 4.66
C ARG A 407 -12.31 -8.62 6.11
N HIS A 408 -12.94 -7.49 6.47
CA HIS A 408 -13.30 -7.19 7.86
C HIS A 408 -14.20 -8.26 8.48
N GLN A 409 -15.13 -8.80 7.69
CA GLN A 409 -16.02 -9.88 8.15
C GLN A 409 -15.27 -11.22 8.18
N ALA A 410 -14.41 -11.48 7.20
CA ALA A 410 -13.57 -12.67 7.19
C ALA A 410 -12.57 -12.71 8.37
N ASP A 411 -11.98 -11.58 8.76
CA ASP A 411 -11.07 -11.48 9.89
C ASP A 411 -11.78 -11.80 11.22
N VAL A 412 -12.97 -11.22 11.44
CA VAL A 412 -13.81 -11.51 12.62
C VAL A 412 -14.25 -12.97 12.67
N LEU A 413 -14.64 -13.53 11.53
CA LEU A 413 -14.99 -14.94 11.43
C LEU A 413 -13.78 -15.84 11.73
N ALA A 414 -12.57 -15.47 11.30
CA ALA A 414 -11.35 -16.23 11.61
C ALA A 414 -11.09 -16.29 13.12
N GLN A 415 -11.26 -15.17 13.83
CA GLN A 415 -11.13 -15.12 15.29
C GLN A 415 -12.27 -15.87 16.01
N TYR A 416 -13.50 -15.78 15.51
CA TYR A 416 -14.61 -16.56 16.05
C TYR A 416 -14.34 -18.06 15.95
N GLN A 417 -13.90 -18.54 14.78
CA GLN A 417 -13.62 -19.96 14.58
C GLN A 417 -12.48 -20.45 15.46
N ARG A 418 -11.45 -19.62 15.70
CA ARG A 418 -10.36 -19.92 16.62
C ARG A 418 -10.83 -20.07 18.06
N LEU A 419 -11.61 -19.12 18.56
CA LEU A 419 -12.18 -19.16 19.92
C LEU A 419 -13.06 -20.40 20.11
N ARG A 420 -13.90 -20.72 19.11
CA ARG A 420 -14.72 -21.94 19.11
C ARG A 420 -13.88 -23.21 19.12
N ALA A 421 -12.83 -23.28 18.29
CA ALA A 421 -11.94 -24.45 18.23
C ALA A 421 -11.19 -24.69 19.55
N ASN A 422 -10.87 -23.62 20.27
CA ASN A 422 -10.24 -23.67 21.59
C ASN A 422 -11.23 -23.86 22.76
N GLY A 423 -12.52 -23.99 22.48
CA GLY A 423 -13.55 -24.34 23.46
C GLY A 423 -14.27 -23.16 24.13
N VAL A 424 -14.05 -21.92 23.69
CA VAL A 424 -14.83 -20.77 24.20
C VAL A 424 -16.30 -20.91 23.77
N PRO A 425 -17.27 -20.91 24.70
CA PRO A 425 -18.67 -21.15 24.36
C PRO A 425 -19.28 -19.96 23.60
N PRO A 426 -20.19 -20.19 22.63
CA PRO A 426 -20.86 -19.11 21.89
C PRO A 426 -21.56 -18.06 22.75
N ASP A 427 -22.06 -18.46 23.92
CA ASP A 427 -22.75 -17.54 24.84
C ASP A 427 -21.77 -16.58 25.54
N HIS A 428 -20.47 -16.89 25.54
CA HIS A 428 -19.41 -15.99 26.02
C HIS A 428 -18.85 -15.08 24.91
N MET A 429 -19.44 -15.12 23.72
CA MET A 429 -19.01 -14.33 22.58
C MET A 429 -20.15 -13.42 22.12
N VAL A 430 -19.86 -12.14 21.95
CA VAL A 430 -20.74 -11.19 21.25
C VAL A 430 -20.13 -10.87 19.90
N VAL A 431 -20.88 -11.13 18.82
CA VAL A 431 -20.42 -10.91 17.44
C VAL A 431 -21.21 -9.78 16.79
N VAL A 432 -20.52 -8.75 16.33
CA VAL A 432 -21.08 -7.64 15.55
C VAL A 432 -20.59 -7.77 14.11
N MET A 433 -21.50 -8.02 13.17
CA MET A 433 -21.16 -8.26 11.77
C MET A 433 -22.38 -8.06 10.87
N ALA A 434 -22.17 -7.55 9.66
CA ALA A 434 -23.26 -7.28 8.71
C ALA A 434 -23.88 -8.54 8.12
N ASN A 435 -23.12 -9.64 8.01
CA ASN A 435 -23.52 -10.93 7.43
C ASN A 435 -23.99 -10.82 5.97
N ASP A 436 -23.35 -9.97 5.17
CA ASP A 436 -23.77 -9.67 3.79
C ASP A 436 -22.78 -10.17 2.71
N ILE A 437 -21.79 -10.99 3.10
CA ILE A 437 -20.76 -11.54 2.23
C ILE A 437 -21.11 -12.93 1.68
N ALA A 438 -21.50 -13.86 2.55
CA ALA A 438 -21.69 -15.27 2.20
C ALA A 438 -22.66 -15.45 1.02
N ASP A 439 -23.77 -14.71 1.02
CA ASP A 439 -24.81 -14.77 0.00
C ASP A 439 -24.75 -13.65 -1.04
N ASN A 440 -23.75 -12.77 -0.96
CA ASN A 440 -23.59 -11.63 -1.87
C ASN A 440 -23.63 -12.07 -3.34
N ALA A 441 -24.26 -11.28 -4.22
CA ALA A 441 -24.34 -11.56 -5.66
C ALA A 441 -22.97 -11.79 -6.33
N ARG A 442 -21.93 -11.10 -5.84
CA ARG A 442 -20.55 -11.23 -6.34
C ARG A 442 -19.84 -12.51 -5.84
N ASN A 443 -20.36 -13.17 -4.81
CA ASN A 443 -19.80 -14.40 -4.28
C ASN A 443 -20.18 -15.62 -5.13
N LYS A 444 -19.25 -16.08 -5.96
CA LYS A 444 -19.47 -17.22 -6.86
C LYS A 444 -19.56 -18.58 -6.14
N PRO A 445 -18.85 -18.81 -5.01
CA PRO A 445 -19.20 -19.86 -4.05
C PRO A 445 -20.17 -19.32 -2.98
N LYS A 446 -21.48 -19.41 -3.26
CA LYS A 446 -22.54 -19.00 -2.33
C LYS A 446 -22.42 -19.68 -0.96
N GLY A 447 -22.84 -18.97 0.08
CA GLY A 447 -22.81 -19.45 1.46
C GLY A 447 -21.40 -19.62 2.04
N THR A 448 -20.38 -18.99 1.45
CA THR A 448 -19.00 -19.13 1.93
C THR A 448 -18.29 -17.81 2.15
N VAL A 449 -17.56 -17.72 3.26
CA VAL A 449 -16.57 -16.67 3.55
C VAL A 449 -15.24 -17.36 3.84
N ARG A 450 -14.13 -16.89 3.29
CA ARG A 450 -12.83 -17.57 3.34
C ARG A 450 -11.73 -16.59 3.66
N TYR A 451 -10.69 -17.07 4.34
CA TYR A 451 -9.53 -16.27 4.72
C TYR A 451 -8.40 -16.26 3.69
N THR A 452 -8.36 -17.32 2.87
CA THR A 452 -7.36 -17.55 1.82
C THR A 452 -8.03 -18.17 0.61
N VAL A 453 -7.41 -18.01 -0.56
CA VAL A 453 -7.90 -18.64 -1.80
C VAL A 453 -7.88 -20.16 -1.62
N GLY A 454 -9.05 -20.79 -1.76
CA GLY A 454 -9.21 -22.23 -1.54
C GLY A 454 -9.26 -22.68 -0.06
N GLY A 455 -9.22 -21.74 0.88
CA GLY A 455 -9.33 -22.02 2.32
C GLY A 455 -10.72 -22.51 2.77
N PRO A 456 -10.84 -22.93 4.04
CA PRO A 456 -12.11 -23.39 4.60
C PRO A 456 -13.15 -22.27 4.67
N ASN A 457 -14.42 -22.65 4.72
CA ASN A 457 -15.51 -21.71 5.00
C ASN A 457 -15.49 -21.31 6.48
N LEU A 458 -15.42 -20.01 6.76
CA LEU A 458 -15.42 -19.46 8.11
C LEU A 458 -16.83 -19.13 8.64
N ASP A 459 -17.83 -19.06 7.78
CA ASP A 459 -19.20 -18.65 8.16
C ASP A 459 -20.02 -19.79 8.81
N THR A 460 -19.42 -20.97 8.97
CA THR A 460 -20.11 -22.13 9.52
C THR A 460 -20.40 -21.99 11.01
N GLY A 461 -21.69 -21.99 11.38
CA GLY A 461 -22.13 -22.03 12.77
C GLY A 461 -21.97 -20.72 13.53
N VAL A 462 -21.76 -19.61 12.82
CA VAL A 462 -21.67 -18.27 13.38
C VAL A 462 -23.03 -17.59 13.31
N ARG A 463 -23.40 -16.84 14.35
CA ARG A 463 -24.57 -15.97 14.35
C ARG A 463 -24.14 -14.60 14.84
N ALA A 464 -24.28 -13.58 13.98
CA ALA A 464 -24.11 -12.20 14.41
C ALA A 464 -25.23 -11.82 15.37
N ASP A 465 -24.86 -11.20 16.49
CA ASP A 465 -25.77 -10.67 17.48
C ASP A 465 -26.29 -9.28 17.07
N TYR A 466 -25.42 -8.49 16.44
CA TYR A 466 -25.73 -7.13 15.97
C TYR A 466 -25.14 -6.84 14.59
N SER A 467 -25.76 -5.86 13.91
CA SER A 467 -25.21 -5.28 12.68
C SER A 467 -24.47 -3.98 13.02
N PRO A 468 -23.25 -3.73 12.48
CA PRO A 468 -22.51 -2.49 12.73
C PRO A 468 -23.28 -1.24 12.26
N THR A 469 -24.11 -1.37 11.21
CA THR A 469 -24.96 -0.29 10.67
C THR A 469 -26.12 0.11 11.59
N LYS A 470 -26.37 -0.65 12.67
CA LYS A 470 -27.47 -0.42 13.62
C LYS A 470 -26.97 -0.06 15.02
N LEU A 471 -25.67 0.13 15.19
CA LEU A 471 -25.06 0.46 16.47
C LEU A 471 -24.39 1.84 16.42
N THR A 472 -24.42 2.52 17.54
CA THR A 472 -23.52 3.65 17.81
C THR A 472 -22.28 3.19 18.58
N GLY A 473 -21.20 3.98 18.53
CA GLY A 473 -20.00 3.74 19.34
C GLY A 473 -20.30 3.59 20.83
N GLY A 474 -21.25 4.40 21.34
CA GLY A 474 -21.72 4.28 22.72
C GLY A 474 -22.45 2.97 23.01
N GLN A 475 -23.35 2.53 22.12
CA GLN A 475 -24.05 1.25 22.28
C GLN A 475 -23.09 0.05 22.20
N LEU A 476 -22.07 0.12 21.35
CA LEU A 476 -21.03 -0.91 21.30
C LEU A 476 -20.24 -0.96 22.62
N MET A 477 -19.95 0.19 23.23
CA MET A 477 -19.32 0.24 24.55
C MET A 477 -20.25 -0.18 25.70
N ASP A 478 -21.56 0.01 25.57
CA ASP A 478 -22.54 -0.57 26.50
C ASP A 478 -22.53 -2.10 26.44
N VAL A 479 -22.43 -2.67 25.23
CA VAL A 479 -22.25 -4.12 25.03
C VAL A 479 -20.98 -4.62 25.70
N LEU A 480 -19.85 -3.93 25.49
CA LEU A 480 -18.56 -4.28 26.10
C LEU A 480 -18.63 -4.21 27.64
N ALA A 481 -19.26 -3.18 28.18
CA ALA A 481 -19.36 -2.95 29.62
C ALA A 481 -20.43 -3.79 30.34
N GLY A 482 -21.12 -4.69 29.64
CA GLY A 482 -22.17 -5.51 30.22
C GLY A 482 -23.45 -4.73 30.57
N ARG A 483 -23.74 -3.62 29.86
CA ARG A 483 -24.92 -2.77 30.06
C ARG A 483 -25.99 -3.10 29.01
N ALA A 484 -26.79 -4.13 29.30
CA ALA A 484 -27.89 -4.52 28.42
C ALA A 484 -29.00 -3.45 28.36
N ASN A 485 -29.57 -3.26 27.16
CA ASN A 485 -30.75 -2.44 26.93
C ASN A 485 -31.66 -3.12 25.88
N PRO A 486 -32.89 -2.62 25.61
CA PRO A 486 -33.79 -3.27 24.66
C PRO A 486 -33.23 -3.43 23.23
N GLN A 487 -32.32 -2.55 22.80
CA GLN A 487 -31.66 -2.59 21.49
C GLN A 487 -30.43 -3.52 21.48
N THR A 488 -29.72 -3.63 22.60
CA THR A 488 -28.56 -4.49 22.80
C THR A 488 -28.73 -5.40 24.02
N PRO A 489 -29.62 -6.42 23.97
CA PRO A 489 -29.93 -7.26 25.13
C PRO A 489 -28.84 -8.28 25.46
N LYS A 490 -28.04 -8.71 24.47
CA LYS A 490 -26.88 -9.60 24.67
C LYS A 490 -25.62 -8.75 24.84
N VAL A 491 -24.93 -8.91 25.96
CA VAL A 491 -23.75 -8.11 26.33
C VAL A 491 -22.67 -9.01 26.91
N ILE A 492 -21.47 -8.48 27.09
CA ILE A 492 -20.40 -9.18 27.79
C ILE A 492 -20.75 -9.28 29.28
N ASP A 493 -20.84 -10.51 29.81
CA ASP A 493 -21.15 -10.76 31.22
C ASP A 493 -19.94 -11.35 31.98
N SER A 494 -18.77 -10.71 31.79
CA SER A 494 -17.52 -11.09 32.45
C SER A 494 -17.40 -10.53 33.86
N GLY A 495 -16.63 -11.24 34.69
CA GLY A 495 -16.31 -10.89 36.07
C GLY A 495 -14.79 -10.84 36.37
N PRO A 496 -14.42 -10.75 37.66
CA PRO A 496 -13.03 -10.49 38.09
C PRO A 496 -12.04 -11.63 37.81
N GLY A 497 -12.53 -12.84 37.51
CA GLY A 497 -11.71 -13.99 37.14
C GLY A 497 -11.62 -14.23 35.63
N ASP A 498 -12.36 -13.48 34.82
CA ASP A 498 -12.48 -13.76 33.39
C ASP A 498 -11.50 -12.93 32.57
N ASN A 499 -10.80 -13.57 31.63
CA ASN A 499 -10.04 -12.85 30.62
C ASN A 499 -11.00 -12.38 29.50
N LEU A 500 -10.74 -11.20 28.92
CA LEU A 500 -11.58 -10.63 27.86
C LEU A 500 -10.75 -10.38 26.59
N TYR A 501 -11.21 -10.91 25.47
CA TYR A 501 -10.62 -10.70 24.14
C TYR A 501 -11.53 -9.82 23.28
N VAL A 502 -11.11 -8.60 23.00
CA VAL A 502 -11.83 -7.66 22.13
C VAL A 502 -11.07 -7.55 20.82
N TYR A 503 -11.75 -7.85 19.71
CA TYR A 503 -11.17 -7.75 18.38
C TYR A 503 -12.08 -6.90 17.49
N LEU A 504 -11.52 -5.81 16.95
CA LEU A 504 -12.22 -4.82 16.14
C LEU A 504 -11.55 -4.73 14.76
N ALA A 505 -12.30 -4.88 13.68
CA ALA A 505 -11.82 -4.74 12.31
C ALA A 505 -12.71 -3.78 11.51
N GLY A 506 -12.12 -2.79 10.85
CA GLY A 506 -12.88 -1.82 10.07
C GLY A 506 -12.06 -0.68 9.48
N HIS A 507 -12.76 0.30 8.91
CA HIS A 507 -12.17 1.55 8.50
C HIS A 507 -11.98 2.48 9.70
N GLY A 508 -10.83 3.14 9.77
CA GLY A 508 -10.52 4.11 10.82
C GLY A 508 -9.73 5.30 10.31
N ASN A 509 -9.64 6.30 11.16
CA ASN A 509 -8.74 7.44 11.01
C ASN A 509 -8.29 7.91 12.41
N ASP A 510 -7.59 9.05 12.46
CA ASP A 510 -7.17 9.74 13.70
C ASP A 510 -8.31 9.99 14.72
N SER A 511 -9.57 10.00 14.27
CA SER A 511 -10.75 10.24 15.09
C SER A 511 -11.34 8.95 15.69
N GLY A 512 -10.97 7.78 15.16
CA GLY A 512 -11.38 6.47 15.65
C GLY A 512 -11.87 5.53 14.56
N LEU A 513 -12.65 4.52 14.97
CA LEU A 513 -13.16 3.45 14.12
C LEU A 513 -14.59 3.74 13.67
N TYR A 514 -14.85 3.74 12.36
CA TYR A 514 -16.19 3.95 11.81
C TYR A 514 -17.06 2.69 11.96
N LEU A 515 -18.31 2.88 12.38
CA LEU A 515 -19.31 1.83 12.45
C LEU A 515 -20.34 1.96 11.31
N GLY A 516 -20.52 0.87 10.57
CA GLY A 516 -21.46 0.76 9.46
C GLY A 516 -21.00 1.43 8.17
N LEU A 517 -19.68 1.60 7.98
CA LEU A 517 -19.15 2.20 6.76
C LEU A 517 -19.19 1.18 5.61
N GLY A 518 -20.02 1.46 4.61
CA GLY A 518 -20.15 0.66 3.38
C GLY A 518 -19.34 1.23 2.22
N GLN A 519 -19.18 0.44 1.16
CA GLN A 519 -18.54 0.84 -0.09
C GLN A 519 -19.49 0.73 -1.30
N PRO A 520 -19.44 1.67 -2.27
CA PRO A 520 -18.59 2.87 -2.28
C PRO A 520 -18.98 3.83 -1.16
N VAL A 521 -18.01 4.50 -0.51
CA VAL A 521 -18.25 5.44 0.60
C VAL A 521 -19.39 6.39 0.21
N PRO A 522 -20.54 6.33 0.91
CA PRO A 522 -21.66 7.22 0.66
C PRO A 522 -21.26 8.69 0.77
N SER A 523 -22.01 9.56 0.08
CA SER A 523 -21.86 11.04 0.01
C SER A 523 -21.12 11.69 1.20
N PRO A 524 -20.29 12.74 0.98
CA PRO A 524 -19.60 13.50 2.04
C PRO A 524 -20.48 13.99 3.20
N THR A 525 -21.80 14.00 3.02
CA THR A 525 -22.81 14.37 4.02
C THR A 525 -23.25 13.21 4.92
N THR A 526 -22.80 11.98 4.68
CA THR A 526 -23.22 10.79 5.43
C THR A 526 -22.48 10.75 6.76
N GLN A 527 -23.21 10.91 7.87
CA GLN A 527 -22.65 10.75 9.20
C GLN A 527 -22.63 9.28 9.60
N TYR A 528 -21.44 8.77 9.91
CA TYR A 528 -21.25 7.46 10.53
C TYR A 528 -21.09 7.62 12.03
N SER A 529 -21.50 6.59 12.78
CA SER A 529 -21.09 6.52 14.18
C SER A 529 -19.61 6.16 14.25
N VAL A 530 -18.88 6.78 15.17
CA VAL A 530 -17.46 6.54 15.38
C VAL A 530 -17.25 6.03 16.81
N LEU A 531 -16.52 4.93 16.96
CA LEU A 531 -15.93 4.55 18.23
C LEU A 531 -14.63 5.34 18.39
N THR A 532 -14.62 6.32 19.28
CA THR A 532 -13.44 7.17 19.51
C THR A 532 -12.48 6.54 20.51
N PRO A 533 -11.17 6.88 20.45
CA PRO A 533 -10.18 6.47 21.45
C PRO A 533 -10.62 6.72 22.89
N ALA A 534 -11.09 7.93 23.18
CA ALA A 534 -11.55 8.32 24.51
C ALA A 534 -12.72 7.46 25.01
N THR A 535 -13.69 7.16 24.13
CA THR A 535 -14.87 6.36 24.49
C THR A 535 -14.50 4.91 24.83
N LEU A 536 -13.52 4.33 24.13
CA LEU A 536 -13.00 3.00 24.42
C LEU A 536 -12.26 2.99 25.76
N GLU A 537 -11.30 3.89 25.97
CA GLU A 537 -10.51 3.95 27.20
C GLU A 537 -11.39 4.21 28.43
N ASP A 538 -12.28 5.20 28.38
CA ASP A 538 -13.20 5.49 29.49
C ASP A 538 -14.06 4.28 29.85
N THR A 539 -14.42 3.46 28.86
CA THR A 539 -15.20 2.24 29.07
C THR A 539 -14.37 1.17 29.76
N ILE A 540 -13.15 0.90 29.27
CA ILE A 540 -12.26 -0.11 29.84
C ILE A 540 -11.80 0.30 31.24
N ALA A 541 -11.44 1.56 31.46
CA ALA A 541 -11.08 2.09 32.78
C ALA A 541 -12.22 1.93 33.79
N ARG A 542 -13.47 2.18 33.40
CA ARG A 542 -14.65 1.91 34.25
C ARG A 542 -14.84 0.41 34.51
N MET A 543 -14.66 -0.43 33.51
CA MET A 543 -14.72 -1.89 33.69
C MET A 543 -13.66 -2.39 34.68
N ALA A 544 -12.46 -1.80 34.66
CA ALA A 544 -11.40 -2.10 35.61
C ALA A 544 -11.81 -1.78 37.05
N THR A 545 -12.36 -0.59 37.30
CA THR A 545 -12.83 -0.19 38.65
C THR A 545 -14.02 -0.99 39.14
N GLN A 546 -14.82 -1.53 38.21
CA GLN A 546 -15.95 -2.41 38.49
C GLN A 546 -15.56 -3.90 38.54
N HIS A 547 -14.28 -4.23 38.40
CA HIS A 547 -13.77 -5.59 38.39
C HIS A 547 -14.47 -6.51 37.37
N ARG A 548 -14.76 -5.99 36.19
CA ARG A 548 -15.45 -6.71 35.10
C ARG A 548 -14.54 -7.60 34.25
N TYR A 549 -13.24 -7.59 34.51
CA TYR A 549 -12.30 -8.49 33.87
C TYR A 549 -11.10 -8.74 34.80
N ARG A 550 -10.45 -9.89 34.59
CA ARG A 550 -9.16 -10.25 35.18
C ARG A 550 -8.02 -9.60 34.41
N GLN A 551 -7.98 -9.83 33.10
CA GLN A 551 -7.11 -9.16 32.13
C GLN A 551 -7.86 -8.99 30.81
N LEU A 552 -7.46 -8.01 30.00
CA LEU A 552 -8.13 -7.65 28.76
C LEU A 552 -7.11 -7.45 27.64
N ILE A 553 -7.38 -8.01 26.47
CA ILE A 553 -6.68 -7.67 25.22
C ILE A 553 -7.67 -6.99 24.27
N VAL A 554 -7.28 -5.85 23.72
CA VAL A 554 -7.93 -5.25 22.56
C VAL A 554 -6.98 -5.37 21.37
N ALA A 555 -7.46 -5.89 20.25
CA ALA A 555 -6.75 -5.84 18.97
C ALA A 555 -7.60 -5.05 17.97
N ILE A 556 -7.03 -4.03 17.33
CA ILE A 556 -7.71 -3.13 16.40
C ILE A 556 -7.03 -3.18 15.03
N GLU A 557 -7.75 -3.72 14.04
CA GLU A 557 -7.44 -3.65 12.61
C GLU A 557 -8.16 -2.44 12.00
N ALA A 558 -7.42 -1.35 11.83
CA ALA A 558 -7.88 -0.15 11.12
C ALA A 558 -6.71 0.79 10.81
N CYS A 559 -6.87 1.62 9.76
CA CYS A 559 -5.98 2.74 9.49
C CYS A 559 -5.92 3.66 10.71
N GLN A 560 -4.71 4.15 11.00
CA GLN A 560 -4.41 5.09 12.09
C GLN A 560 -4.82 4.58 13.48
N SER A 561 -4.96 3.25 13.64
CA SER A 561 -5.41 2.61 14.88
C SER A 561 -4.49 2.90 16.08
N GLY A 562 -3.23 3.29 15.87
CA GLY A 562 -2.34 3.80 16.92
C GLY A 562 -2.89 5.03 17.67
N ALA A 563 -3.86 5.75 17.09
CA ALA A 563 -4.60 6.83 17.76
C ALA A 563 -5.38 6.34 19.00
N PHE A 564 -5.73 5.04 19.07
CA PHE A 564 -6.34 4.44 20.26
C PHE A 564 -5.37 4.25 21.43
N GLY A 565 -4.06 4.21 21.14
CA GLY A 565 -3.03 4.05 22.15
C GLY A 565 -2.63 5.35 22.83
N GLY A 566 -2.21 6.34 22.02
CA GLY A 566 -1.86 7.71 22.45
C GLY A 566 -1.16 7.82 23.82
N GLU A 567 -1.43 8.90 24.55
CA GLU A 567 -1.09 9.01 25.99
C GLU A 567 -2.15 8.35 26.90
N GLY A 568 -3.20 7.77 26.30
CA GLY A 568 -4.48 7.53 26.97
C GLY A 568 -4.73 6.11 27.45
N PHE A 569 -4.22 5.08 26.76
CA PHE A 569 -4.59 3.69 27.07
C PHE A 569 -3.85 3.15 28.30
N ASN A 570 -4.45 3.30 29.48
CA ASN A 570 -3.77 3.08 30.76
C ASN A 570 -4.53 2.18 31.74
N ALA A 571 -5.70 1.67 31.33
CA ALA A 571 -6.51 0.83 32.19
C ALA A 571 -5.74 -0.38 32.75
N PRO A 572 -5.81 -0.65 34.08
CA PRO A 572 -5.11 -1.77 34.69
C PRO A 572 -5.49 -3.12 34.07
N GLY A 573 -4.51 -3.98 33.85
CA GLY A 573 -4.70 -5.31 33.27
C GLY A 573 -5.15 -5.32 31.81
N ALA A 574 -5.14 -4.18 31.11
CA ALA A 574 -5.50 -4.08 29.70
C ALA A 574 -4.28 -3.88 28.80
N LEU A 575 -4.24 -4.60 27.68
CA LEU A 575 -3.26 -4.46 26.61
C LEU A 575 -3.99 -4.18 25.30
N LEU A 576 -3.57 -3.14 24.58
CA LEU A 576 -4.05 -2.78 23.26
C LEU A 576 -2.97 -3.11 22.23
N LEU A 577 -3.35 -3.81 21.15
CA LEU A 577 -2.56 -4.01 19.95
C LEU A 577 -3.25 -3.28 18.79
N THR A 578 -2.50 -2.49 18.01
CA THR A 578 -3.03 -1.75 16.86
C THR A 578 -2.32 -2.20 15.60
N ALA A 579 -3.07 -2.30 14.49
CA ALA A 579 -2.54 -2.72 13.20
C ALA A 579 -1.53 -1.75 12.59
N ALA A 580 -1.66 -0.46 12.93
CA ALA A 580 -0.85 0.61 12.38
C ALA A 580 -0.52 1.66 13.46
N GLY A 581 0.51 2.46 13.22
CA GLY A 581 0.79 3.68 13.97
C GLY A 581 -0.30 4.75 13.77
N PRO A 582 -0.25 5.86 14.53
CA PRO A 582 -1.29 6.90 14.48
C PRO A 582 -1.33 7.69 13.17
N ASN A 583 -0.31 7.60 12.33
CA ASN A 583 -0.20 8.29 11.05
C ASN A 583 -0.06 7.33 9.86
N GLU A 584 -0.43 6.05 10.06
CA GLU A 584 -0.17 4.97 9.11
C GLU A 584 -1.47 4.25 8.76
N ASP A 585 -1.58 3.78 7.53
CA ASP A 585 -2.73 3.00 7.07
C ASP A 585 -2.51 1.50 7.30
N SER A 586 -3.58 0.78 7.63
CA SER A 586 -3.57 -0.68 7.68
C SER A 586 -3.80 -1.25 6.29
N LEU A 587 -3.01 -2.25 5.88
CA LEU A 587 -3.05 -2.78 4.52
C LEU A 587 -3.78 -4.11 4.44
N SER A 588 -4.46 -4.34 3.31
CA SER A 588 -5.11 -5.62 3.03
C SER A 588 -4.14 -6.70 2.53
N THR A 589 -4.55 -7.96 2.57
CA THR A 589 -3.76 -9.12 2.10
C THR A 589 -4.64 -10.25 1.54
N ASN A 590 -4.02 -11.26 0.94
CA ASN A 590 -4.68 -12.40 0.31
C ASN A 590 -5.74 -11.99 -0.76
N TYR A 591 -5.32 -11.36 -1.86
CA TYR A 591 -6.23 -11.03 -2.97
C TYR A 591 -6.75 -12.30 -3.67
N ASP A 592 -8.07 -12.39 -3.85
CA ASP A 592 -8.68 -13.42 -4.70
C ASP A 592 -8.96 -12.84 -6.09
N PRO A 593 -8.23 -13.24 -7.15
CA PRO A 593 -8.43 -12.71 -8.50
C PRO A 593 -9.77 -13.14 -9.13
N THR A 594 -10.38 -14.24 -8.64
CA THR A 594 -11.68 -14.73 -9.13
C THR A 594 -12.83 -13.90 -8.56
N LEU A 595 -12.74 -13.58 -7.26
CA LEU A 595 -13.72 -12.75 -6.54
C LEU A 595 -13.46 -11.24 -6.69
N ARG A 596 -12.25 -10.89 -7.13
CA ARG A 596 -11.74 -9.51 -7.28
C ARG A 596 -11.84 -8.71 -5.98
N THR A 597 -11.46 -9.34 -4.87
CA THR A 597 -11.52 -8.72 -3.53
C THR A 597 -10.40 -9.26 -2.64
N TRP A 598 -10.02 -8.48 -1.63
CA TRP A 598 -9.07 -8.91 -0.59
C TRP A 598 -9.80 -9.73 0.47
N LEU A 599 -9.21 -10.88 0.84
CA LEU A 599 -9.86 -11.85 1.74
C LEU A 599 -9.53 -11.62 3.23
N ALA A 600 -8.47 -10.87 3.54
CA ALA A 600 -8.03 -10.60 4.90
C ALA A 600 -7.32 -9.23 4.97
N ASP A 601 -7.17 -8.68 6.17
CA ASP A 601 -6.22 -7.61 6.42
C ASP A 601 -4.88 -8.13 6.93
N GLN A 602 -3.79 -7.40 6.66
CA GLN A 602 -2.42 -7.86 6.87
C GLN A 602 -2.15 -8.09 8.37
N PHE A 603 -2.51 -7.15 9.25
CA PHE A 603 -2.33 -7.33 10.69
C PHE A 603 -3.15 -8.50 11.21
N SER A 604 -4.41 -8.57 10.81
CA SER A 604 -5.34 -9.63 11.21
C SER A 604 -4.87 -11.00 10.78
N TYR A 605 -4.37 -11.12 9.55
CA TYR A 605 -3.82 -12.38 9.05
C TYR A 605 -2.56 -12.80 9.82
N GLN A 606 -1.64 -11.88 10.12
CA GLN A 606 -0.44 -12.21 10.89
C GLN A 606 -0.75 -12.46 12.38
N LEU A 607 -1.69 -11.73 12.98
CA LEU A 607 -2.19 -11.98 14.33
C LEU A 607 -2.79 -13.38 14.42
N TYR A 608 -3.72 -13.73 13.52
CA TYR A 608 -4.30 -15.06 13.44
C TYR A 608 -3.21 -16.13 13.29
N ARG A 609 -2.20 -15.93 12.45
CA ARG A 609 -1.10 -16.91 12.32
C ARG A 609 -0.28 -17.04 13.60
N ALA A 610 0.07 -15.93 14.25
CA ALA A 610 0.88 -15.93 15.46
C ALA A 610 0.13 -16.53 16.66
N GLU A 611 -1.18 -16.32 16.76
CA GLU A 611 -2.06 -16.89 17.79
C GLU A 611 -2.18 -18.43 17.71
N ALA A 612 -1.69 -19.07 16.63
CA ALA A 612 -1.88 -20.51 16.39
C ALA A 612 -1.11 -21.37 17.40
N ASP A 613 -0.06 -20.81 18.00
CA ASP A 613 0.62 -21.40 19.14
C ASP A 613 0.10 -20.75 20.44
N PRO A 614 -0.76 -21.42 21.22
CA PRO A 614 -1.32 -20.87 22.46
C PRO A 614 -0.28 -20.66 23.56
N THR A 615 0.94 -21.19 23.41
CA THR A 615 2.04 -21.02 24.37
C THR A 615 2.84 -19.74 24.12
N THR A 616 2.65 -19.09 22.97
CA THR A 616 3.29 -17.81 22.65
C THR A 616 2.92 -16.77 23.70
N THR A 617 3.91 -16.10 24.28
CA THR A 617 3.70 -15.00 25.24
C THR A 617 3.17 -13.77 24.53
N LEU A 618 2.55 -12.82 25.22
CA LEU A 618 2.05 -11.60 24.57
C LEU A 618 3.18 -10.72 24.03
N ASP A 619 4.35 -10.71 24.68
CA ASP A 619 5.57 -10.09 24.13
C ASP A 619 6.01 -10.75 22.82
N GLN A 620 6.04 -12.09 22.78
CA GLN A 620 6.39 -12.84 21.57
C GLN A 620 5.35 -12.64 20.47
N LEU A 621 4.06 -12.62 20.82
CA LEU A 621 2.95 -12.36 19.91
C LEU A 621 3.15 -11.00 19.23
N TYR A 622 3.32 -9.94 20.02
CA TYR A 622 3.55 -8.59 19.51
C TYR A 622 4.73 -8.54 18.55
N ARG A 623 5.89 -9.06 18.96
CA ARG A 623 7.11 -9.03 18.13
C ARG A 623 6.96 -9.84 16.85
N ASN A 624 6.31 -11.01 16.91
CA ASN A 624 6.05 -11.82 15.73
C ASN A 624 5.11 -11.10 14.76
N VAL A 625 4.04 -10.49 15.24
CA VAL A 625 3.10 -9.76 14.39
C VAL A 625 3.78 -8.52 13.81
N TYR A 626 4.46 -7.72 14.62
CA TYR A 626 5.25 -6.55 14.19
C TYR A 626 6.15 -6.89 12.99
N LEU A 627 6.98 -7.92 13.12
CA LEU A 627 7.96 -8.29 12.07
C LEU A 627 7.33 -8.80 10.77
N ASN A 628 6.05 -9.18 10.77
CA ASN A 628 5.39 -9.79 9.60
C ASN A 628 4.30 -8.90 8.99
N VAL A 629 3.92 -7.80 9.66
CA VAL A 629 3.00 -6.82 9.09
C VAL A 629 3.77 -5.90 8.15
N ALA A 630 3.41 -5.94 6.89
CA ALA A 630 4.05 -5.20 5.83
C ALA A 630 3.35 -3.83 5.66
N GLY A 631 4.12 -2.74 5.65
CA GLY A 631 3.69 -1.38 5.34
C GLY A 631 3.05 -0.61 6.49
N ALA A 632 3.05 -1.16 7.70
CA ALA A 632 2.54 -0.51 8.90
C ALA A 632 3.30 -1.00 10.14
N HIS A 633 3.42 -0.14 11.15
CA HIS A 633 3.97 -0.48 12.45
C HIS A 633 2.85 -0.90 13.39
N VAL A 634 2.86 -2.17 13.74
CA VAL A 634 2.04 -2.67 14.85
C VAL A 634 2.49 -1.95 16.12
N ARG A 635 1.55 -1.41 16.89
CA ARG A 635 1.87 -0.80 18.19
C ARG A 635 1.19 -1.55 19.31
N ALA A 636 1.78 -1.45 20.50
CA ALA A 636 1.25 -2.03 21.72
C ALA A 636 1.21 -0.98 22.83
N TYR A 637 0.09 -0.91 23.55
CA TYR A 637 -0.15 0.04 24.63
C TYR A 637 -0.74 -0.67 25.84
N GLY A 638 -0.38 -0.24 27.05
CA GLY A 638 -0.83 -0.88 28.28
C GLY A 638 0.26 -0.92 29.34
N PRO A 639 0.79 0.23 29.79
CA PRO A 639 1.87 0.28 30.77
C PRO A 639 1.48 -0.38 32.11
N ASN A 640 0.18 -0.53 32.36
CA ASN A 640 -0.40 -1.14 33.56
C ASN A 640 -0.98 -2.55 33.32
N PHE A 641 -0.50 -3.30 32.31
CA PHE A 641 -1.00 -4.64 32.02
C PHE A 641 -0.53 -5.73 33.00
N GLY A 642 0.67 -5.56 33.58
CA GLY A 642 1.42 -6.63 34.26
C GLY A 642 2.71 -6.94 33.48
N ASP A 643 3.11 -8.21 33.41
CA ASP A 643 4.28 -8.64 32.63
C ASP A 643 3.83 -9.45 31.38
N PRO A 644 3.78 -8.82 30.18
CA PRO A 644 3.40 -9.49 28.93
C PRO A 644 4.28 -10.68 28.55
N ALA A 645 5.51 -10.77 29.06
CA ALA A 645 6.40 -11.91 28.80
C ALA A 645 6.04 -13.16 29.63
N THR A 646 5.16 -13.01 30.63
CA THR A 646 4.71 -14.13 31.50
C THR A 646 3.30 -14.63 31.18
N VAL A 647 2.57 -13.90 30.35
CA VAL A 647 1.18 -14.21 29.99
C VAL A 647 1.15 -14.76 28.57
N THR A 648 0.51 -15.91 28.37
CA THR A 648 0.37 -16.52 27.03
C THR A 648 -0.92 -16.07 26.35
N VAL A 649 -0.88 -15.99 25.02
CA VAL A 649 -2.05 -15.66 24.22
C VAL A 649 -3.18 -16.67 24.39
N GLY A 650 -2.84 -17.95 24.62
CA GLY A 650 -3.81 -19.01 24.91
C GLY A 650 -4.70 -18.70 26.13
N SER A 651 -4.23 -17.91 27.09
CA SER A 651 -5.05 -17.49 28.24
C SER A 651 -6.21 -16.56 27.87
N PHE A 652 -6.21 -15.95 26.68
CA PHE A 652 -7.33 -15.15 26.17
C PHE A 652 -8.14 -15.87 25.10
N LEU A 653 -7.65 -17.02 24.62
CA LEU A 653 -8.25 -17.75 23.52
C LEU A 653 -8.90 -19.08 23.96
N SER A 654 -8.84 -19.43 25.25
CA SER A 654 -9.39 -20.67 25.81
C SER A 654 -10.14 -20.42 27.14
N PRO A 655 -11.12 -21.28 27.54
CA PRO A 655 -11.94 -21.12 28.74
C PRO A 655 -11.17 -20.97 30.05
#